data_AF-A0A094FUE0-F1
#
_entry.id   AF-A0A094FUE0-F1
#
_cell.length_a   1.000
_cell.length_b   1.000
_cell.length_c   1.000
_cell.angle_alpha   90.00
_cell.angle_beta   90.00
_cell.angle_gamma   90.00
#
_symmetry.space_group_name_H-M   'P 1'
#
loop_
_entity.id
_entity.type
_entity.pdbx_description
1 polymer ?
#
loop_
_entity_poly.entity_id
_entity_poly.type
_entity_poly.pdbx_seq_one_letter_code
_entity_poly.pdbx_strand_id
1 'polypeptide(L)'
;MVQIPVPLALELGVGSYAVFLLAAYVVSVVVRRRYFSAISDVPGPFLASFSTLWEIWEIITGHIEITVIALHEKHGHFIRINHEEVSVSHPDAIRAILLKPLTKIDWYKVMALPDHRFQTPMSEVNPKRRVERAKNVAAGYTLSSIIKSEPQIDDSIELLEKRLDELSEAGQPVEFDRWFNYLAFDVVGEVTFSRAFGFLETASDIDGSIANNRALTLYVALAGFFLTLHEATLGNPWIGKLGLTPSQHIYDTISRAVASRKKNTEARTDMMEHWMQAQAAHPERFGETEIQAVASATVGAGADTIKETFRFHPAVAFGLARVVPEEGVKIGDRAFSKGTHLSVNPWVIHRSTEMFGADANTFNPQRWLESRAKDMEKYMVQFGAGYNSCPGQNLARMEVSKVTATLVRDFDIRQVDPKHEWSFKSHFTAVPYDWPSCYLICRAVPIQNHKMVGLDLVHASNAQLRELGPGLVALFVGATSGIGEYTAKAFVKNALSPRVYIVGRSESAAERIINECKDLNKDGKVEFLKADVSELGEVDRVCAEITKKESHINLIVQSQGNMNLRGRDESYEGIDRKFTLNYYSRMRFISNLLPLLQTAATQPPHFSRTLSILSAGSEGKLDFEDLELKNTFSRPKCATHTTTMNSLMTEEFSKRQPVTTFSHSYPSVVNSGLARELPGWARAAAKGLTSLMSVLTVSLEETGARQLFIATSGVYPPAKPLKDDTLASGVPAPKGLHSPMLGANTVAGSGAYLVNWNGDATGKQKLLKEYREKNVGATVWEHTMGIFERVAKINQARQ
;
A
#
# COMPACT_ATOMS: atom_id res chain seq x y z
N MET A 1 50.10 -91.76 20.93
CA MET A 1 49.40 -90.57 21.45
C MET A 1 48.91 -89.78 20.26
N VAL A 2 47.68 -89.24 20.30
CA VAL A 2 47.13 -88.39 19.23
C VAL A 2 46.92 -87.00 19.80
N GLN A 3 47.53 -85.98 19.20
CA GLN A 3 47.21 -84.58 19.52
C GLN A 3 46.06 -84.12 18.63
N ILE A 4 45.10 -83.43 19.25
CA ILE A 4 43.88 -82.94 18.59
C ILE A 4 44.18 -81.55 17.98
N PRO A 5 43.90 -81.31 16.70
CA PRO A 5 43.93 -79.96 16.13
C PRO A 5 42.85 -79.08 16.76
N VAL A 6 43.21 -77.86 17.14
CA VAL A 6 42.29 -76.86 17.71
C VAL A 6 41.21 -76.49 16.68
N PRO A 7 39.92 -76.36 17.06
CA PRO A 7 38.85 -76.04 16.11
C PRO A 7 38.98 -74.65 15.48
N LEU A 8 38.42 -74.52 14.28
CA LEU A 8 38.44 -73.35 13.39
C LEU A 8 37.61 -72.16 13.90
N ALA A 9 37.90 -71.68 15.11
CA ALA A 9 37.09 -70.69 15.84
C ALA A 9 37.89 -69.45 16.31
N LEU A 10 39.17 -69.31 15.91
CA LEU A 10 40.11 -68.36 16.53
C LEU A 10 40.85 -67.40 15.57
N GLU A 11 40.48 -67.34 14.29
CA GLU A 11 41.03 -66.35 13.33
C GLU A 11 40.03 -65.24 12.93
N LEU A 12 38.75 -65.36 13.28
CA LEU A 12 37.80 -64.24 13.22
C LEU A 12 38.03 -63.33 14.44
N GLY A 13 39.06 -62.48 14.35
CA GLY A 13 39.40 -61.50 15.39
C GLY A 13 38.20 -60.63 15.78
N VAL A 14 38.17 -60.19 17.04
CA VAL A 14 36.99 -59.67 17.78
C VAL A 14 36.07 -58.72 16.98
N GLY A 15 36.64 -57.85 16.14
CA GLY A 15 35.87 -56.96 15.26
C GLY A 15 34.92 -57.70 14.30
N SER A 16 35.30 -58.86 13.77
CA SER A 16 34.48 -59.67 12.86
C SER A 16 33.22 -60.23 13.55
N TYR A 17 33.35 -60.66 14.80
CA TYR A 17 32.22 -61.13 15.60
C TYR A 17 31.29 -59.97 15.98
N ALA A 18 31.85 -58.80 16.31
CA ALA A 18 31.07 -57.58 16.54
C ALA A 18 30.30 -57.13 15.29
N VAL A 19 30.91 -57.18 14.11
CA VAL A 19 30.26 -56.88 12.82
C VAL A 19 29.14 -57.88 12.52
N PHE A 20 29.34 -59.18 12.78
CA PHE A 20 28.29 -60.19 12.61
C PHE A 20 27.10 -59.96 13.55
N LEU A 21 27.34 -59.70 14.84
CA LEU A 21 26.28 -59.37 15.80
C LEU A 21 25.53 -58.09 15.44
N LEU A 22 26.24 -57.05 14.98
CA LEU A 22 25.62 -55.81 14.50
C LEU A 22 24.75 -56.06 13.27
N ALA A 23 25.23 -56.83 12.29
CA ALA A 23 24.45 -57.20 11.11
C ALA A 23 23.20 -58.00 11.47
N ALA A 24 23.32 -59.02 12.34
CA ALA A 24 22.19 -59.81 12.83
C ALA A 24 21.17 -58.95 13.58
N TYR A 25 21.63 -58.02 14.42
CA TYR A 25 20.77 -57.05 15.11
C TYR A 25 20.01 -56.16 14.11
N VAL A 26 20.70 -55.55 13.14
CA VAL A 26 20.09 -54.71 12.10
C VAL A 26 19.06 -55.49 11.29
N VAL A 27 19.37 -56.72 10.85
CA VAL A 27 18.41 -57.59 10.15
C VAL A 27 17.20 -57.90 11.04
N SER A 28 17.38 -58.17 12.34
CA SER A 28 16.25 -58.41 13.25
C SER A 28 15.33 -57.18 13.39
N VAL A 29 15.90 -55.97 13.41
CA VAL A 29 15.15 -54.70 13.46
C VAL A 29 14.40 -54.46 12.16
N VAL A 30 15.03 -54.72 11.01
CA VAL A 30 14.41 -54.60 9.68
C VAL A 30 13.22 -55.55 9.55
N VAL A 31 13.41 -56.84 9.86
CA VAL A 31 12.34 -57.87 9.80
C VAL A 31 11.20 -57.52 10.77
N ARG A 32 11.51 -57.13 12.02
CA ARG A 32 10.51 -56.72 13.01
C ARG A 32 9.69 -55.53 12.52
N ARG A 33 10.33 -54.47 12.02
CA ARG A 33 9.65 -53.26 11.54
C ARG A 33 8.85 -53.51 10.26
N ARG A 34 9.36 -54.32 9.31
CA ARG A 34 8.67 -54.63 8.06
C ARG A 34 7.41 -55.45 8.28
N TYR A 35 7.49 -56.55 9.04
CA TYR A 35 6.44 -57.58 9.08
C TYR A 35 5.64 -57.63 10.39
N PHE A 36 6.25 -57.24 11.52
CA PHE A 36 5.68 -57.39 12.86
C PHE A 36 5.33 -56.07 13.56
N SER A 37 5.31 -54.95 12.81
CA SER A 37 4.74 -53.67 13.24
C SER A 37 3.21 -53.65 13.12
N ALA A 38 2.51 -52.86 13.94
CA ALA A 38 1.05 -52.63 13.82
C ALA A 38 0.58 -51.95 12.51
N ILE A 39 1.52 -51.62 11.61
CA ILE A 39 1.31 -51.05 10.28
C ILE A 39 2.07 -51.83 9.19
N SER A 40 2.28 -53.14 9.37
CA SER A 40 2.98 -54.00 8.38
C SER A 40 2.15 -54.31 7.13
N ASP A 41 0.84 -54.16 7.24
CA ASP A 41 -0.18 -54.31 6.21
C ASP A 41 -0.43 -53.01 5.42
N VAL A 42 -0.04 -51.85 5.97
CA VAL A 42 -0.21 -50.55 5.30
C VAL A 42 0.74 -50.46 4.09
N PRO A 43 0.24 -50.16 2.88
CA PRO A 43 1.07 -50.06 1.68
C PRO A 43 2.00 -48.83 1.75
N GLY A 44 3.16 -48.94 1.10
CA GLY A 44 4.12 -47.85 1.02
C GLY A 44 5.46 -48.29 0.40
N PRO A 45 6.42 -47.37 0.26
CA PRO A 45 7.76 -47.67 -0.25
C PRO A 45 8.49 -48.73 0.60
N PHE A 46 9.26 -49.60 -0.05
CA PHE A 46 9.91 -50.72 0.65
C PHE A 46 10.85 -50.24 1.77
N LEU A 47 11.70 -49.26 1.50
CA LEU A 47 12.63 -48.71 2.50
C LEU A 47 11.90 -48.01 3.66
N ALA A 48 10.83 -47.26 3.37
CA ALA A 48 9.98 -46.61 4.38
C ALA A 48 9.40 -47.61 5.39
N SER A 49 9.08 -48.83 4.96
CA SER A 49 8.48 -49.85 5.83
C SER A 49 9.39 -50.38 6.97
N PHE A 50 10.67 -50.00 7.00
CA PHE A 50 11.60 -50.35 8.09
C PHE A 50 12.65 -49.29 8.45
N SER A 51 12.76 -48.21 7.67
CA SER A 51 13.72 -47.14 7.89
C SER A 51 13.18 -45.76 7.52
N THR A 52 13.53 -44.76 8.34
CA THR A 52 13.31 -43.33 8.06
C THR A 52 14.17 -42.80 6.90
N LEU A 53 15.16 -43.57 6.43
CA LEU A 53 16.04 -43.17 5.32
C LEU A 53 15.30 -42.92 4.00
N TRP A 54 14.12 -43.49 3.77
CA TRP A 54 13.32 -43.13 2.60
C TRP A 54 12.75 -41.71 2.72
N GLU A 55 12.11 -41.39 3.85
CA GLU A 55 11.57 -40.05 4.11
C GLU A 55 12.66 -38.99 4.04
N ILE A 56 13.82 -39.24 4.67
CA ILE A 56 15.01 -38.39 4.59
C ILE A 56 15.49 -38.20 3.14
N TRP A 57 15.43 -39.24 2.30
CA TRP A 57 15.80 -39.14 0.89
C TRP A 57 14.85 -38.22 0.11
N GLU A 58 13.52 -38.40 0.25
CA GLU A 58 12.52 -37.53 -0.41
C GLU A 58 12.58 -36.07 0.07
N ILE A 59 13.00 -35.84 1.31
CA ILE A 59 13.27 -34.50 1.87
C ILE A 59 14.52 -33.88 1.24
N ILE A 60 15.56 -34.66 0.97
CA ILE A 60 16.81 -34.19 0.33
C ILE A 60 16.60 -33.91 -1.17
N THR A 61 15.84 -34.75 -1.87
CA THR A 61 15.43 -34.45 -3.26
C THR A 61 14.50 -33.24 -3.30
N GLY A 62 13.64 -33.09 -2.29
CA GLY A 62 12.83 -31.89 -2.03
C GLY A 62 11.46 -31.92 -2.72
N HIS A 63 10.84 -33.09 -2.85
CA HIS A 63 9.50 -33.25 -3.46
C HIS A 63 8.65 -34.37 -2.80
N ILE A 64 8.84 -34.59 -1.49
CA ILE A 64 8.12 -35.61 -0.71
C ILE A 64 6.60 -35.51 -0.85
N GLU A 65 6.06 -34.29 -0.95
CA GLU A 65 4.66 -34.00 -1.19
C GLU A 65 4.14 -34.62 -2.50
N ILE A 66 4.89 -34.47 -3.60
CA ILE A 66 4.53 -35.00 -4.92
C ILE A 66 4.57 -36.53 -4.89
N THR A 67 5.62 -37.11 -4.30
CA THR A 67 5.75 -38.57 -4.16
C THR A 67 4.61 -39.15 -3.30
N VAL A 68 4.23 -38.48 -2.21
CA VAL A 68 3.16 -38.94 -1.30
C VAL A 68 1.76 -38.74 -1.90
N ILE A 69 1.52 -37.69 -2.71
CA ILE A 69 0.29 -37.56 -3.52
C ILE A 69 0.15 -38.78 -4.45
N ALA A 70 1.18 -39.09 -5.26
CA ALA A 70 1.14 -40.21 -6.20
C ALA A 70 1.00 -41.58 -5.50
N LEU A 71 1.55 -41.74 -4.29
CA LEU A 71 1.32 -42.93 -3.47
C LEU A 71 -0.14 -43.04 -3.00
N HIS A 72 -0.76 -41.94 -2.58
CA HIS A 72 -2.19 -41.93 -2.20
C HIS A 72 -3.12 -42.20 -3.39
N GLU A 73 -2.85 -41.62 -4.57
CA GLU A 73 -3.61 -41.89 -5.80
C GLU A 73 -3.54 -43.38 -6.20
N LYS A 74 -2.40 -44.04 -5.95
CA LYS A 74 -2.16 -45.46 -6.29
C LYS A 74 -2.65 -46.46 -5.25
N HIS A 75 -2.62 -46.11 -3.96
CA HIS A 75 -2.81 -47.07 -2.86
C HIS A 75 -3.90 -46.66 -1.83
N GLY A 76 -4.58 -45.54 -2.04
CA GLY A 76 -5.71 -45.09 -1.21
C GLY A 76 -5.30 -44.32 0.05
N HIS A 77 -6.18 -44.29 1.05
CA HIS A 77 -6.11 -43.29 2.13
C HIS A 77 -4.98 -43.43 3.15
N PHE A 78 -4.24 -44.53 3.18
CA PHE A 78 -3.28 -44.84 4.24
C PHE A 78 -1.96 -45.30 3.63
N ILE A 79 -0.92 -44.45 3.71
CA ILE A 79 0.40 -44.70 3.10
C ILE A 79 1.47 -44.72 4.17
N ARG A 80 2.23 -45.80 4.26
CA ARG A 80 3.36 -45.92 5.18
C ARG A 80 4.58 -45.18 4.63
N ILE A 81 4.80 -43.96 5.15
CA ILE A 81 5.91 -43.07 4.75
C ILE A 81 7.12 -43.21 5.66
N ASN A 82 6.96 -43.75 6.87
CA ASN A 82 8.06 -44.08 7.77
C ASN A 82 7.80 -45.43 8.45
N HIS A 83 8.80 -45.97 9.12
CA HIS A 83 8.69 -47.26 9.80
C HIS A 83 7.72 -47.20 11.00
N GLU A 84 7.42 -46.00 11.50
CA GLU A 84 6.43 -45.73 12.54
C GLU A 84 5.29 -44.80 12.06
N GLU A 85 5.36 -44.22 10.85
CA GLU A 85 4.39 -43.22 10.36
C GLU A 85 3.57 -43.62 9.14
N VAL A 86 2.27 -43.32 9.23
CA VAL A 86 1.29 -43.41 8.13
C VAL A 86 0.76 -42.02 7.81
N SER A 87 0.92 -41.61 6.54
CA SER A 87 0.23 -40.43 6.00
C SER A 87 -1.21 -40.79 5.65
N VAL A 88 -2.13 -39.86 5.92
CA VAL A 88 -3.58 -40.10 5.89
C VAL A 88 -4.31 -39.07 5.05
N SER A 89 -5.00 -39.51 3.99
CA SER A 89 -5.82 -38.65 3.12
C SER A 89 -7.33 -38.81 3.31
N HIS A 90 -7.78 -39.63 4.27
CA HIS A 90 -9.20 -39.89 4.55
C HIS A 90 -9.95 -38.62 5.03
N PRO A 91 -11.23 -38.40 4.65
CA PRO A 91 -12.00 -37.21 5.07
C PRO A 91 -12.06 -36.97 6.60
N ASP A 92 -12.10 -38.02 7.42
CA ASP A 92 -12.07 -37.88 8.90
C ASP A 92 -10.71 -37.48 9.47
N ALA A 93 -9.62 -37.53 8.70
CA ALA A 93 -8.25 -37.43 9.23
C ALA A 93 -8.00 -36.13 10.02
N ILE A 94 -8.51 -34.99 9.53
CA ILE A 94 -8.42 -33.69 10.22
C ILE A 94 -9.11 -33.76 11.59
N ARG A 95 -10.31 -34.35 11.65
CA ARG A 95 -11.10 -34.49 12.89
C ARG A 95 -10.45 -35.47 13.87
N ALA A 96 -9.89 -36.57 13.36
CA ALA A 96 -9.30 -37.62 14.17
C ALA A 96 -7.90 -37.28 14.69
N ILE A 97 -7.09 -36.55 13.91
CA ILE A 97 -5.67 -36.30 14.17
C ILE A 97 -5.41 -34.86 14.63
N LEU A 98 -5.93 -33.85 13.92
CA LEU A 98 -5.55 -32.44 14.15
C LEU A 98 -6.46 -31.70 15.14
N LEU A 99 -7.76 -32.01 15.15
CA LEU A 99 -8.73 -31.39 16.07
C LEU A 99 -8.74 -32.03 17.47
N LYS A 100 -8.26 -33.27 17.62
CA LYS A 100 -8.06 -33.91 18.93
C LYS A 100 -6.77 -33.42 19.60
N PRO A 101 -6.71 -33.34 20.94
CA PRO A 101 -5.52 -32.96 21.69
C PRO A 101 -4.48 -34.10 21.74
N LEU A 102 -3.94 -34.48 20.58
CA LEU A 102 -2.88 -35.49 20.47
C LEU A 102 -1.49 -34.86 20.65
N THR A 103 -0.55 -35.66 21.14
CA THR A 103 0.87 -35.29 21.25
C THR A 103 1.47 -35.19 19.84
N LYS A 104 2.27 -34.15 19.57
CA LYS A 104 3.08 -34.08 18.35
C LYS A 104 4.20 -35.12 18.39
N ILE A 105 4.68 -35.55 17.22
CA ILE A 105 5.89 -36.39 17.17
C ILE A 105 7.12 -35.60 17.66
N ASP A 106 8.15 -36.32 18.13
CA ASP A 106 9.33 -35.71 18.73
C ASP A 106 10.17 -34.84 17.78
N TRP A 107 10.04 -35.05 16.46
CA TRP A 107 10.68 -34.21 15.42
C TRP A 107 10.46 -32.71 15.66
N TYR A 108 9.25 -32.32 16.10
CA TYR A 108 8.90 -30.90 16.31
C TYR A 108 9.79 -30.20 17.36
N LYS A 109 10.47 -30.93 18.25
CA LYS A 109 11.37 -30.34 19.26
C LYS A 109 12.51 -29.52 18.63
N VAL A 110 12.94 -29.86 17.41
CA VAL A 110 13.98 -29.12 16.66
C VAL A 110 13.57 -27.68 16.30
N MET A 111 12.26 -27.36 16.35
CA MET A 111 11.76 -26.00 16.12
C MET A 111 12.03 -25.06 17.32
N ALA A 112 12.71 -25.53 18.38
CA ALA A 112 13.29 -24.68 19.42
C ALA A 112 14.71 -24.28 18.99
N LEU A 113 14.81 -23.11 18.33
CA LEU A 113 16.06 -22.57 17.78
C LEU A 113 16.47 -21.28 18.52
N PRO A 114 17.77 -21.02 18.75
CA PRO A 114 18.93 -21.84 18.37
C PRO A 114 19.11 -23.17 19.13
N ASP A 115 18.48 -23.34 20.29
CA ASP A 115 18.56 -24.57 21.08
C ASP A 115 17.29 -24.86 21.90
N HIS A 116 17.27 -26.04 22.54
CA HIS A 116 16.14 -26.58 23.32
C HIS A 116 15.57 -25.65 24.41
N ARG A 117 16.24 -24.56 24.80
CA ARG A 117 15.73 -23.56 25.75
C ARG A 117 14.72 -22.60 25.11
N PHE A 118 14.72 -22.45 23.79
CA PHE A 118 13.91 -21.49 23.03
C PHE A 118 12.54 -22.08 22.65
N GLN A 119 11.76 -22.51 23.65
CA GLN A 119 10.53 -23.27 23.43
C GLN A 119 9.33 -22.41 23.00
N THR A 120 8.75 -22.73 21.84
CA THR A 120 7.59 -22.04 21.25
C THR A 120 6.33 -22.92 21.26
N PRO A 121 5.13 -22.38 20.93
CA PRO A 121 3.95 -23.20 20.63
C PRO A 121 4.12 -24.15 19.43
N MET A 122 5.16 -23.96 18.60
CA MET A 122 5.52 -24.84 17.49
C MET A 122 6.37 -26.02 17.95
N SER A 123 7.36 -25.80 18.82
CA SER A 123 8.25 -26.87 19.32
C SER A 123 7.63 -27.72 20.44
N GLU A 124 6.76 -27.14 21.27
CA GLU A 124 6.10 -27.87 22.37
C GLU A 124 5.21 -29.01 21.83
N VAL A 125 5.55 -30.24 22.18
CA VAL A 125 4.87 -31.46 21.70
C VAL A 125 3.63 -31.82 22.53
N ASN A 126 3.57 -31.41 23.80
CA ASN A 126 2.45 -31.74 24.68
C ASN A 126 1.24 -30.81 24.42
N PRO A 127 0.02 -31.35 24.21
CA PRO A 127 -1.13 -30.55 23.81
C PRO A 127 -1.58 -29.53 24.88
N LYS A 128 -1.45 -29.84 26.19
CA LYS A 128 -1.83 -28.93 27.27
C LYS A 128 -0.85 -27.76 27.37
N ARG A 129 0.45 -28.06 27.49
CA ARG A 129 1.52 -27.05 27.53
C ARG A 129 1.58 -26.20 26.26
N ARG A 130 1.26 -26.76 25.09
CA ARG A 130 1.15 -25.99 23.84
C ARG A 130 0.02 -24.97 23.89
N VAL A 131 -1.11 -25.29 24.51
CA VAL A 131 -2.22 -24.33 24.73
C VAL A 131 -1.82 -23.25 25.75
N GLU A 132 -1.12 -23.62 26.82
CA GLU A 132 -0.59 -22.67 27.81
C GLU A 132 0.41 -21.69 27.17
N ARG A 133 1.43 -22.19 26.46
CA ARG A 133 2.41 -21.37 25.71
C ARG A 133 1.73 -20.48 24.66
N ALA A 134 0.70 -20.98 23.96
CA ALA A 134 -0.03 -20.19 22.97
C ALA A 134 -0.80 -19.02 23.60
N LYS A 135 -1.38 -19.17 24.80
CA LYS A 135 -2.09 -18.09 25.50
C LYS A 135 -1.19 -16.89 25.80
N ASN A 136 0.09 -17.12 26.12
CA ASN A 136 1.04 -16.05 26.43
C ASN A 136 1.29 -15.09 25.25
N VAL A 137 1.19 -15.60 24.02
CA VAL A 137 1.54 -14.84 22.80
C VAL A 137 0.34 -14.41 21.98
N ALA A 138 -0.83 -15.02 22.21
CA ALA A 138 -2.02 -14.89 21.37
C ALA A 138 -2.50 -13.45 21.13
N ALA A 139 -2.31 -12.55 22.11
CA ALA A 139 -2.77 -11.16 22.03
C ALA A 139 -2.26 -10.43 20.78
N GLY A 140 -0.95 -10.49 20.52
CA GLY A 140 -0.31 -9.84 19.36
C GLY A 140 -0.76 -10.40 18.00
N TYR A 141 -1.23 -11.64 17.95
CA TYR A 141 -1.73 -12.27 16.72
C TYR A 141 -3.26 -12.12 16.53
N THR A 142 -3.97 -11.48 17.46
CA THR A 142 -5.40 -11.21 17.27
C THR A 142 -5.61 -10.27 16.09
N LEU A 143 -6.69 -10.48 15.31
CA LEU A 143 -7.03 -9.61 14.18
C LEU A 143 -7.17 -8.14 14.62
N SER A 144 -7.70 -7.90 15.82
CA SER A 144 -7.81 -6.61 16.50
C SER A 144 -6.49 -5.97 16.94
N SER A 145 -5.39 -6.73 16.97
CA SER A 145 -4.03 -6.23 17.12
C SER A 145 -3.43 -5.93 15.76
N ILE A 146 -3.44 -6.90 14.85
CA ILE A 146 -2.85 -6.80 13.51
C ILE A 146 -3.44 -5.62 12.70
N ILE A 147 -4.76 -5.39 12.73
CA ILE A 147 -5.40 -4.24 12.05
C ILE A 147 -4.85 -2.88 12.51
N LYS A 148 -4.30 -2.76 13.73
CA LYS A 148 -3.68 -1.49 14.18
C LYS A 148 -2.38 -1.17 13.47
N SER A 149 -1.68 -2.18 12.95
CA SER A 149 -0.46 -2.03 12.14
C SER A 149 -0.77 -2.01 10.64
N GLU A 150 -2.04 -2.10 10.24
CA GLU A 150 -2.44 -2.08 8.83
C GLU A 150 -1.88 -0.88 8.05
N PRO A 151 -1.81 0.35 8.60
CA PRO A 151 -1.21 1.48 7.89
C PRO A 151 0.29 1.31 7.62
N GLN A 152 1.05 0.61 8.47
CA GLN A 152 2.48 0.33 8.23
C GLN A 152 2.70 -0.85 7.28
N ILE A 153 1.70 -1.72 7.15
CA ILE A 153 1.64 -2.71 6.07
C ILE A 153 1.36 -1.98 4.75
N ASP A 154 0.48 -0.96 4.73
CA ASP A 154 0.32 -0.05 3.58
C ASP A 154 1.61 0.71 3.27
N ASP A 155 2.26 1.38 4.24
CA ASP A 155 3.54 2.09 4.05
C ASP A 155 4.61 1.19 3.39
N SER A 156 4.66 -0.09 3.77
CA SER A 156 5.58 -1.09 3.21
C SER A 156 5.18 -1.53 1.79
N ILE A 157 3.88 -1.64 1.50
CA ILE A 157 3.37 -1.97 0.16
C ILE A 157 3.53 -0.78 -0.79
N GLU A 158 3.29 0.46 -0.36
CA GLU A 158 3.53 1.67 -1.17
C GLU A 158 5.03 1.82 -1.52
N LEU A 159 5.94 1.42 -0.61
CA LEU A 159 7.37 1.34 -0.91
C LEU A 159 7.69 0.24 -1.94
N LEU A 160 7.03 -0.92 -1.88
CA LEU A 160 7.15 -1.95 -2.92
C LEU A 160 6.60 -1.45 -4.26
N GLU A 161 5.40 -0.86 -4.31
CA GLU A 161 4.79 -0.27 -5.51
C GLU A 161 5.78 0.69 -6.17
N LYS A 162 6.35 1.63 -5.39
CA LYS A 162 7.37 2.56 -5.88
C LYS A 162 8.60 1.87 -6.45
N ARG A 163 9.12 0.81 -5.82
CA ARG A 163 10.26 0.04 -6.33
C ARG A 163 9.93 -0.70 -7.63
N LEU A 164 8.70 -1.18 -7.77
CA LEU A 164 8.22 -1.82 -8.99
C LEU A 164 7.97 -0.82 -10.13
N ASP A 165 7.49 0.39 -9.82
CA ASP A 165 7.40 1.52 -10.75
C ASP A 165 8.80 1.94 -11.25
N GLU A 166 9.77 2.12 -10.35
CA GLU A 166 11.16 2.47 -10.69
C GLU A 166 11.80 1.44 -11.65
N LEU A 167 11.53 0.14 -11.43
CA LEU A 167 11.98 -0.94 -12.34
C LEU A 167 11.22 -0.93 -13.67
N SER A 168 9.92 -0.65 -13.66
CA SER A 168 9.09 -0.57 -14.87
C SER A 168 9.48 0.62 -15.75
N GLU A 169 9.74 1.80 -15.18
CA GLU A 169 10.23 2.98 -15.92
C GLU A 169 11.63 2.75 -16.50
N ALA A 170 12.50 2.02 -15.77
CA ALA A 170 13.82 1.62 -16.24
C ALA A 170 13.78 0.47 -17.28
N GLY A 171 12.62 -0.14 -17.54
CA GLY A 171 12.48 -1.31 -18.42
C GLY A 171 13.20 -2.56 -17.91
N GLN A 172 13.42 -2.67 -16.60
CA GLN A 172 14.16 -3.76 -15.98
C GLN A 172 13.25 -4.95 -15.65
N PRO A 173 13.77 -6.20 -15.73
CA PRO A 173 13.04 -7.39 -15.32
C PRO A 173 13.00 -7.50 -13.79
N VAL A 174 11.91 -8.05 -13.27
CA VAL A 174 11.60 -8.16 -11.84
C VAL A 174 11.66 -9.62 -11.38
N GLU A 175 12.52 -9.89 -10.40
CA GLU A 175 12.62 -11.15 -9.65
C GLU A 175 11.59 -11.13 -8.51
N PHE A 176 10.36 -11.60 -8.75
CA PHE A 176 9.27 -11.46 -7.77
C PHE A 176 9.49 -12.22 -6.46
N ASP A 177 10.15 -13.40 -6.47
CA ASP A 177 10.45 -14.14 -5.25
C ASP A 177 11.30 -13.31 -4.27
N ARG A 178 12.30 -12.61 -4.80
CA ARG A 178 13.19 -11.69 -4.09
C ARG A 178 12.42 -10.50 -3.52
N TRP A 179 11.62 -9.82 -4.33
CA TRP A 179 10.84 -8.65 -3.88
C TRP A 179 9.75 -8.98 -2.86
N PHE A 180 9.11 -10.15 -2.95
CA PHE A 180 8.16 -10.61 -1.94
C PHE A 180 8.84 -11.04 -0.64
N ASN A 181 10.05 -11.62 -0.69
CA ASN A 181 10.84 -11.82 0.52
C ASN A 181 11.20 -10.49 1.18
N TYR A 182 11.63 -9.48 0.41
CA TYR A 182 11.95 -8.15 0.94
C TYR A 182 10.76 -7.50 1.66
N LEU A 183 9.57 -7.53 1.04
CA LEU A 183 8.35 -7.04 1.68
C LEU A 183 8.02 -7.84 2.96
N ALA A 184 8.03 -9.18 2.91
CA ALA A 184 7.66 -10.01 4.05
C ALA A 184 8.58 -9.79 5.27
N PHE A 185 9.88 -9.58 5.04
CA PHE A 185 10.79 -9.18 6.11
C PHE A 185 10.41 -7.80 6.68
N ASP A 186 10.24 -6.78 5.84
CA ASP A 186 9.94 -5.41 6.31
C ASP A 186 8.57 -5.27 6.97
N VAL A 187 7.54 -5.94 6.46
CA VAL A 187 6.19 -6.03 7.07
C VAL A 187 6.25 -6.69 8.43
N VAL A 188 6.94 -7.83 8.58
CA VAL A 188 7.09 -8.44 9.91
C VAL A 188 7.96 -7.57 10.82
N GLY A 189 8.93 -6.83 10.27
CA GLY A 189 9.69 -5.80 10.98
C GLY A 189 8.80 -4.74 11.62
N GLU A 190 7.94 -4.11 10.81
CA GLU A 190 6.95 -3.14 11.27
C GLU A 190 5.98 -3.72 12.30
N VAL A 191 5.32 -4.83 11.99
CA VAL A 191 4.25 -5.38 12.85
C VAL A 191 4.82 -5.95 14.17
N THR A 192 6.06 -6.46 14.16
CA THR A 192 6.68 -7.05 15.37
C THR A 192 7.46 -6.04 16.20
N PHE A 193 8.25 -5.16 15.58
CA PHE A 193 9.25 -4.30 16.25
C PHE A 193 9.01 -2.80 16.07
N SER A 194 7.86 -2.39 15.52
CA SER A 194 7.54 -1.00 15.17
C SER A 194 8.48 -0.37 14.13
N ARG A 195 9.24 -1.18 13.37
CA ARG A 195 10.20 -0.68 12.38
C ARG A 195 10.58 -1.75 11.34
N ALA A 196 10.47 -1.43 10.04
CA ALA A 196 11.04 -2.19 8.94
C ALA A 196 12.56 -2.42 9.10
N PHE A 197 13.08 -3.51 8.52
CA PHE A 197 14.52 -3.78 8.54
C PHE A 197 15.27 -3.01 7.44
N GLY A 198 14.60 -2.67 6.35
CA GLY A 198 15.10 -1.90 5.21
C GLY A 198 15.36 -2.72 3.94
N PHE A 199 14.86 -3.95 3.81
CA PHE A 199 15.12 -4.78 2.61
C PHE A 199 14.58 -4.13 1.33
N LEU A 200 13.39 -3.53 1.37
CA LEU A 200 12.81 -2.77 0.24
C LEU A 200 13.54 -1.44 -0.01
N GLU A 201 14.06 -0.80 1.05
CA GLU A 201 14.84 0.43 0.93
C GLU A 201 16.21 0.15 0.27
N THR A 202 16.91 -0.92 0.67
CA THR A 202 18.23 -1.26 0.15
C THR A 202 18.21 -2.14 -1.11
N ALA A 203 17.08 -2.76 -1.44
CA ALA A 203 16.93 -3.77 -2.51
C ALA A 203 17.93 -4.94 -2.39
N SER A 204 18.35 -5.27 -1.15
CA SER A 204 19.43 -6.22 -0.85
C SER A 204 19.05 -7.24 0.22
N ASP A 205 19.67 -8.43 0.19
CA ASP A 205 19.53 -9.42 1.26
C ASP A 205 20.38 -9.01 2.47
N ILE A 206 19.75 -8.29 3.42
CA ILE A 206 20.42 -7.73 4.59
C ILE A 206 21.06 -8.85 5.42
N ASP A 207 22.37 -8.76 5.60
CA ASP A 207 23.24 -9.73 6.25
C ASP A 207 23.13 -11.17 5.71
N GLY A 208 22.63 -11.38 4.49
CA GLY A 208 22.45 -12.71 3.90
C GLY A 208 21.32 -13.53 4.54
N SER A 209 20.34 -12.87 5.15
CA SER A 209 19.26 -13.49 5.92
C SER A 209 18.39 -14.46 5.09
N ILE A 210 18.07 -14.10 3.84
CA ILE A 210 17.22 -14.91 2.94
C ILE A 210 18.02 -16.10 2.40
N ALA A 211 19.25 -15.87 1.94
CA ALA A 211 20.15 -16.93 1.47
C ALA A 211 20.40 -17.99 2.55
N ASN A 212 20.63 -17.55 3.80
CA ASN A 212 20.80 -18.43 4.94
C ASN A 212 19.51 -19.19 5.30
N ASN A 213 18.33 -18.56 5.20
CA ASN A 213 17.06 -19.21 5.52
C ASN A 213 16.78 -20.44 4.62
N ARG A 214 17.15 -20.37 3.32
CA ARG A 214 17.07 -21.52 2.39
C ARG A 214 17.90 -22.72 2.89
N ALA A 215 19.11 -22.49 3.40
CA ALA A 215 19.96 -23.55 3.96
C ALA A 215 19.46 -24.05 5.33
N LEU A 216 19.02 -23.14 6.20
CA LEU A 216 18.49 -23.44 7.53
C LEU A 216 17.24 -24.35 7.44
N THR A 217 16.37 -24.12 6.46
CA THR A 217 15.14 -24.91 6.24
C THR A 217 15.43 -26.39 6.00
N LEU A 218 16.42 -26.71 5.14
CA LEU A 218 16.86 -28.09 4.90
C LEU A 218 17.56 -28.69 6.12
N TYR A 219 18.42 -27.91 6.79
CA TYR A 219 19.10 -28.35 8.02
C TYR A 219 18.10 -28.75 9.12
N VAL A 220 17.10 -27.90 9.38
CA VAL A 220 16.05 -28.15 10.39
C VAL A 220 15.21 -29.37 10.03
N ALA A 221 14.84 -29.53 8.75
CA ALA A 221 14.11 -30.70 8.25
C ALA A 221 14.81 -32.03 8.60
N LEU A 222 16.14 -32.08 8.40
CA LEU A 222 16.96 -33.25 8.68
C LEU A 222 17.27 -33.42 10.17
N ALA A 223 17.63 -32.34 10.87
CA ALA A 223 18.05 -32.37 12.27
C ALA A 223 16.94 -32.90 13.21
N GLY A 224 15.65 -32.71 12.88
CA GLY A 224 14.54 -33.25 13.65
C GLY A 224 14.48 -34.78 13.71
N PHE A 225 15.06 -35.50 12.73
CA PHE A 225 15.21 -36.96 12.78
C PHE A 225 16.42 -37.44 13.60
N PHE A 226 17.35 -36.53 13.90
CA PHE A 226 18.60 -36.80 14.60
C PHE A 226 18.77 -35.91 15.84
N LEU A 227 17.66 -35.63 16.55
CA LEU A 227 17.58 -34.64 17.63
C LEU A 227 18.72 -34.76 18.66
N THR A 228 19.03 -35.97 19.12
CA THR A 228 20.12 -36.20 20.10
C THR A 228 21.51 -35.83 19.56
N LEU A 229 21.76 -36.03 18.26
CA LEU A 229 23.00 -35.60 17.60
C LEU A 229 23.04 -34.06 17.44
N HIS A 230 21.89 -33.45 17.11
CA HIS A 230 21.74 -32.00 17.07
C HIS A 230 22.00 -31.37 18.45
N GLU A 231 21.32 -31.82 19.51
CA GLU A 231 21.48 -31.35 20.90
C GLU A 231 22.90 -31.56 21.45
N ALA A 232 23.58 -32.64 21.05
CA ALA A 232 24.98 -32.86 21.41
C ALA A 232 25.95 -31.91 20.67
N THR A 233 25.58 -31.44 19.47
CA THR A 233 26.43 -30.62 18.58
C THR A 233 25.88 -29.20 18.39
N LEU A 234 25.29 -28.86 17.26
CA LEU A 234 24.95 -27.48 16.91
C LEU A 234 23.79 -26.87 17.74
N GLY A 235 22.94 -27.71 18.32
CA GLY A 235 21.90 -27.34 19.30
C GLY A 235 22.40 -27.35 20.75
N ASN A 236 23.71 -27.44 20.98
CA ASN A 236 24.31 -27.41 22.32
C ASN A 236 24.49 -25.95 22.79
N PRO A 237 23.91 -25.53 23.94
CA PRO A 237 24.06 -24.17 24.47
C PRO A 237 25.49 -23.68 24.66
N TRP A 238 26.48 -24.58 24.78
CA TRP A 238 27.90 -24.22 24.85
C TRP A 238 28.49 -23.85 23.49
N ILE A 239 28.08 -24.51 22.41
CA ILE A 239 28.56 -24.22 21.04
C ILE A 239 28.01 -22.87 20.55
N GLY A 240 26.75 -22.55 20.90
CA GLY A 240 26.18 -21.21 20.70
C GLY A 240 26.92 -20.11 21.48
N LYS A 241 27.28 -20.34 22.75
CA LYS A 241 28.09 -19.40 23.56
C LYS A 241 29.49 -19.13 23.00
N LEU A 242 30.05 -20.07 22.24
CA LEU A 242 31.38 -19.94 21.63
C LEU A 242 31.33 -19.31 20.23
N GLY A 243 30.15 -18.99 19.69
CA GLY A 243 30.00 -18.47 18.33
C GLY A 243 30.34 -19.48 17.23
N LEU A 244 30.31 -20.78 17.55
CA LEU A 244 30.73 -21.88 16.65
C LEU A 244 29.55 -22.53 15.89
N THR A 245 28.34 -21.99 16.02
CA THR A 245 27.18 -22.36 15.18
C THR A 245 27.32 -21.77 13.78
N PRO A 246 26.95 -22.50 12.70
CA PRO A 246 26.78 -21.91 11.36
C PRO A 246 25.94 -20.63 11.45
N SER A 247 26.38 -19.58 10.77
CA SER A 247 25.98 -18.19 11.07
C SER A 247 24.47 -17.99 10.96
N GLN A 248 23.80 -17.79 12.09
CA GLN A 248 22.36 -17.58 12.16
C GLN A 248 22.00 -16.12 11.89
N HIS A 249 22.40 -15.60 10.73
CA HIS A 249 22.21 -14.20 10.31
C HIS A 249 20.79 -13.68 10.60
N ILE A 250 19.76 -14.48 10.36
CA ILE A 250 18.38 -14.16 10.69
C ILE A 250 18.17 -13.93 12.21
N TYR A 251 18.67 -14.83 13.07
CA TYR A 251 18.64 -14.68 14.54
C TYR A 251 19.43 -13.46 15.01
N ASP A 252 20.55 -13.13 14.37
CA ASP A 252 21.34 -11.94 14.69
C ASP A 252 20.62 -10.65 14.28
N THR A 253 19.90 -10.65 13.15
CA THR A 253 18.98 -9.58 12.74
C THR A 253 17.82 -9.41 13.73
N ILE A 254 17.16 -10.50 14.12
CA ILE A 254 16.08 -10.50 15.13
C ILE A 254 16.60 -10.01 16.49
N SER A 255 17.78 -10.48 16.92
CA SER A 255 18.40 -10.09 18.21
C SER A 255 18.74 -8.61 18.25
N ARG A 256 19.25 -8.03 17.15
CA ARG A 256 19.46 -6.58 17.01
C ARG A 256 18.13 -5.81 17.06
N ALA A 257 17.10 -6.28 16.37
CA ALA A 257 15.77 -5.66 16.38
C ALA A 257 15.13 -5.68 17.76
N VAL A 258 15.10 -6.82 18.46
CA VAL A 258 14.59 -6.94 19.84
C VAL A 258 15.39 -6.04 20.80
N ALA A 259 16.73 -6.03 20.70
CA ALA A 259 17.58 -5.19 21.55
C ALA A 259 17.43 -3.68 21.27
N SER A 260 17.02 -3.30 20.05
CA SER A 260 16.67 -1.92 19.69
C SER A 260 15.28 -1.56 20.21
N ARG A 261 14.26 -2.39 19.93
CA ARG A 261 12.86 -2.18 20.34
C ARG A 261 12.69 -2.12 21.86
N LYS A 262 13.42 -2.94 22.63
CA LYS A 262 13.44 -2.86 24.10
C LYS A 262 14.00 -1.54 24.67
N LYS A 263 14.75 -0.77 23.89
CA LYS A 263 15.30 0.54 24.27
C LYS A 263 14.45 1.72 23.80
N ASN A 264 13.47 1.49 22.93
CA ASN A 264 12.60 2.53 22.41
C ASN A 264 11.33 2.66 23.27
N THR A 265 11.24 3.74 24.04
CA THR A 265 10.07 4.09 24.88
C THR A 265 8.96 4.82 24.14
N GLU A 266 9.19 5.23 22.88
CA GLU A 266 8.21 5.93 22.02
C GLU A 266 7.57 5.01 20.98
N ALA A 267 7.87 3.71 21.04
CA ALA A 267 7.31 2.70 20.14
C ALA A 267 5.79 2.54 20.29
N ARG A 268 5.12 2.18 19.20
CA ARG A 268 3.66 1.92 19.18
C ARG A 268 3.34 0.57 19.81
N THR A 269 2.04 0.33 20.08
CA THR A 269 1.55 -0.96 20.60
C THR A 269 1.60 -2.03 19.50
N ASP A 270 2.78 -2.61 19.32
CA ASP A 270 3.12 -3.71 18.40
C ASP A 270 2.99 -5.09 19.08
N MET A 271 3.33 -6.15 18.35
CA MET A 271 3.30 -7.52 18.90
C MET A 271 4.28 -7.68 20.07
N MET A 272 5.46 -7.07 19.98
CA MET A 272 6.45 -7.07 21.05
C MET A 272 5.93 -6.40 22.32
N GLU A 273 5.22 -5.27 22.21
CA GLU A 273 4.57 -4.60 23.34
C GLU A 273 3.60 -5.54 24.07
N HIS A 274 2.75 -6.24 23.32
CA HIS A 274 1.83 -7.23 23.89
C HIS A 274 2.54 -8.42 24.56
N TRP A 275 3.70 -8.85 24.04
CA TRP A 275 4.50 -9.91 24.66
C TRP A 275 5.26 -9.44 25.90
N MET A 276 5.78 -8.21 25.92
CA MET A 276 6.38 -7.59 27.10
C MET A 276 5.35 -7.40 28.22
N GLN A 277 4.14 -6.95 27.90
CA GLN A 277 3.04 -6.86 28.86
C GLN A 277 2.64 -8.23 29.42
N ALA A 278 2.60 -9.27 28.58
CA ALA A 278 2.33 -10.65 29.02
C ALA A 278 3.44 -11.21 29.93
N GLN A 279 4.70 -10.90 29.67
CA GLN A 279 5.86 -11.30 30.49
C GLN A 279 5.92 -10.53 31.81
N ALA A 280 5.61 -9.23 31.82
CA ALA A 280 5.55 -8.43 33.05
C ALA A 280 4.39 -8.89 33.98
N ALA A 281 3.26 -9.31 33.40
CA ALA A 281 2.13 -9.84 34.15
C ALA A 281 2.34 -11.27 34.66
N HIS A 282 3.16 -12.08 33.98
CA HIS A 282 3.32 -13.53 34.23
C HIS A 282 4.76 -14.04 34.01
N PRO A 283 5.76 -13.51 34.72
CA PRO A 283 7.17 -13.85 34.53
C PRO A 283 7.49 -15.31 34.88
N GLU A 284 6.63 -15.99 35.64
CA GLU A 284 6.77 -17.39 36.02
C GLU A 284 6.52 -18.38 34.87
N ARG A 285 5.88 -17.93 33.78
CA ARG A 285 5.48 -18.79 32.65
C ARG A 285 5.80 -18.23 31.26
N PHE A 286 6.40 -17.05 31.18
CA PHE A 286 6.83 -16.45 29.91
C PHE A 286 8.10 -15.60 30.13
N GLY A 287 9.27 -16.17 29.84
CA GLY A 287 10.58 -15.53 30.04
C GLY A 287 11.14 -14.82 28.80
N GLU A 288 12.22 -14.06 28.98
CA GLU A 288 12.85 -13.30 27.86
C GLU A 288 13.33 -14.20 26.70
N THR A 289 13.83 -15.41 27.00
CA THR A 289 14.21 -16.41 25.99
C THR A 289 13.02 -16.82 25.11
N GLU A 290 11.82 -16.85 25.69
CA GLU A 290 10.60 -17.29 25.01
C GLU A 290 10.00 -16.15 24.18
N ILE A 291 10.17 -14.89 24.62
CA ILE A 291 10.00 -13.69 23.77
C ILE A 291 10.91 -13.77 22.54
N GLN A 292 12.21 -14.01 22.74
CA GLN A 292 13.19 -14.08 21.64
C GLN A 292 12.85 -15.21 20.65
N ALA A 293 12.43 -16.37 21.17
CA ALA A 293 12.01 -17.52 20.36
C ALA A 293 10.76 -17.22 19.52
N VAL A 294 9.77 -16.52 20.09
CA VAL A 294 8.50 -16.19 19.41
C VAL A 294 8.69 -15.08 18.37
N ALA A 295 9.50 -14.07 18.66
CA ALA A 295 9.92 -13.08 17.67
C ALA A 295 10.62 -13.77 16.47
N SER A 296 11.54 -14.70 16.76
CA SER A 296 12.25 -15.45 15.72
C SER A 296 11.34 -16.34 14.87
N ALA A 297 10.41 -17.05 15.51
CA ALA A 297 9.42 -17.88 14.83
C ALA A 297 8.38 -17.07 14.03
N THR A 298 8.24 -15.76 14.30
CA THR A 298 7.35 -14.87 13.54
C THR A 298 8.02 -14.42 12.24
N VAL A 299 9.28 -13.94 12.32
CA VAL A 299 10.07 -13.51 11.15
C VAL A 299 10.30 -14.66 10.17
N GLY A 300 10.63 -15.86 10.65
CA GLY A 300 10.82 -17.04 9.79
C GLY A 300 9.57 -17.60 9.11
N ALA A 301 8.37 -17.03 9.35
CA ALA A 301 7.08 -17.62 8.94
C ALA A 301 6.13 -16.67 8.17
N GLY A 302 6.57 -15.47 7.77
CA GLY A 302 5.67 -14.42 7.25
C GLY A 302 5.11 -14.59 5.83
N ALA A 303 5.82 -15.30 4.93
CA ALA A 303 5.81 -14.99 3.50
C ALA A 303 4.68 -15.56 2.58
N ASP A 304 3.52 -16.04 3.08
CA ASP A 304 2.57 -16.89 2.31
C ASP A 304 1.11 -16.85 2.83
N THR A 305 -0.03 -16.76 2.12
CA THR A 305 -0.44 -16.77 0.68
C THR A 305 -1.94 -16.29 0.58
N ILE A 306 -2.71 -16.65 -0.48
CA ILE A 306 -4.20 -16.48 -0.58
C ILE A 306 -4.92 -17.80 -0.94
N LYS A 307 -6.23 -17.93 -0.63
CA LYS A 307 -7.08 -19.15 -0.63
C LYS A 307 -6.81 -20.25 -1.68
N GLU A 308 -6.85 -19.99 -2.99
CA GLU A 308 -6.62 -21.09 -3.97
C GLU A 308 -5.14 -21.45 -4.08
N THR A 309 -4.23 -20.49 -3.94
CA THR A 309 -2.79 -20.75 -3.82
C THR A 309 -2.47 -21.52 -2.54
N PHE A 310 -3.09 -21.18 -1.41
CA PHE A 310 -3.05 -21.94 -0.15
C PHE A 310 -3.54 -23.40 -0.30
N ARG A 311 -4.37 -23.71 -1.31
CA ARG A 311 -4.85 -25.06 -1.60
C ARG A 311 -3.87 -25.79 -2.52
N PHE A 312 -3.48 -25.14 -3.61
CA PHE A 312 -2.68 -25.76 -4.65
C PHE A 312 -1.19 -25.88 -4.27
N HIS A 313 -0.70 -24.91 -3.50
CA HIS A 313 0.72 -24.74 -3.16
C HIS A 313 0.88 -24.27 -1.69
N PRO A 314 0.41 -25.02 -0.68
CA PRO A 314 0.53 -24.63 0.72
C PRO A 314 1.99 -24.62 1.18
N ALA A 315 2.40 -23.54 1.85
CA ALA A 315 3.77 -23.28 2.31
C ALA A 315 4.47 -24.48 3.00
N VAL A 316 3.76 -25.26 3.81
CA VAL A 316 4.31 -26.43 4.53
C VAL A 316 4.09 -27.71 3.72
N ALA A 317 5.20 -28.35 3.33
CA ALA A 317 5.20 -29.62 2.59
C ALA A 317 5.14 -30.87 3.50
N PHE A 318 5.47 -30.72 4.78
CA PHE A 318 5.52 -31.81 5.75
C PHE A 318 4.14 -32.30 6.22
N GLY A 319 4.07 -33.58 6.60
CA GLY A 319 2.92 -34.15 7.30
C GLY A 319 2.75 -33.57 8.71
N LEU A 320 1.53 -33.20 9.07
CA LEU A 320 1.21 -32.66 10.40
C LEU A 320 1.08 -33.77 11.47
N ALA A 321 2.18 -34.48 11.70
CA ALA A 321 2.24 -35.76 12.42
C ALA A 321 1.89 -35.70 13.92
N ARG A 322 1.13 -36.69 14.40
CA ARG A 322 0.75 -36.89 15.81
C ARG A 322 0.96 -38.34 16.23
N VAL A 323 1.27 -38.55 17.51
CA VAL A 323 1.41 -39.88 18.12
C VAL A 323 0.03 -40.39 18.54
N VAL A 324 -0.30 -41.63 18.15
CA VAL A 324 -1.51 -42.33 18.61
C VAL A 324 -1.37 -42.70 20.10
N PRO A 325 -2.36 -42.33 20.95
CA PRO A 325 -2.33 -42.56 22.39
C PRO A 325 -2.75 -44.00 22.76
N GLU A 326 -2.89 -44.30 24.05
CA GLU A 326 -3.14 -45.67 24.53
C GLU A 326 -4.50 -46.22 24.08
N GLU A 327 -5.52 -45.35 24.05
CA GLU A 327 -6.88 -45.66 23.59
C GLU A 327 -7.02 -45.85 22.07
N GLY A 328 -5.94 -45.60 21.30
CA GLY A 328 -5.92 -45.71 19.85
C GLY A 328 -6.64 -44.59 19.10
N VAL A 329 -6.64 -44.66 17.77
CA VAL A 329 -7.39 -43.75 16.89
C VAL A 329 -8.08 -44.55 15.79
N LYS A 330 -9.41 -44.39 15.64
CA LYS A 330 -10.16 -44.88 14.47
C LYS A 330 -10.31 -43.77 13.43
N ILE A 331 -10.10 -44.11 12.15
CA ILE A 331 -10.28 -43.24 10.98
C ILE A 331 -11.00 -44.07 9.90
N GLY A 332 -12.20 -43.66 9.50
CA GLY A 332 -13.09 -44.54 8.72
C GLY A 332 -13.31 -45.85 9.47
N ASP A 333 -13.05 -46.98 8.81
CA ASP A 333 -13.11 -48.31 9.43
C ASP A 333 -11.80 -48.80 10.06
N ARG A 334 -10.67 -48.15 9.78
CA ARG A 334 -9.37 -48.57 10.31
C ARG A 334 -9.12 -48.05 11.71
N ALA A 335 -8.68 -48.93 12.61
CA ALA A 335 -8.13 -48.56 13.92
C ALA A 335 -6.59 -48.60 13.90
N PHE A 336 -5.96 -47.65 14.58
CA PHE A 336 -4.52 -47.58 14.79
C PHE A 336 -4.19 -47.68 16.27
N SER A 337 -3.12 -48.42 16.61
CA SER A 337 -2.68 -48.66 17.98
C SER A 337 -1.70 -47.61 18.49
N LYS A 338 -1.58 -47.51 19.81
CA LYS A 338 -0.58 -46.71 20.55
C LYS A 338 0.80 -46.69 19.87
N GLY A 339 1.40 -45.51 19.80
CA GLY A 339 2.76 -45.31 19.29
C GLY A 339 2.88 -45.23 17.77
N THR A 340 1.83 -45.57 17.01
CA THR A 340 1.78 -45.25 15.58
C THR A 340 1.81 -43.73 15.41
N HIS A 341 2.59 -43.20 14.47
CA HIS A 341 2.47 -41.81 14.04
C HIS A 341 1.46 -41.72 12.89
N LEU A 342 0.55 -40.75 12.98
CA LEU A 342 -0.42 -40.45 11.92
C LEU A 342 -0.25 -38.99 11.49
N SER A 343 -0.08 -38.75 10.20
CA SER A 343 0.08 -37.39 9.66
C SER A 343 -0.96 -37.03 8.61
N VAL A 344 -1.27 -35.74 8.59
CA VAL A 344 -2.15 -35.10 7.61
C VAL A 344 -1.28 -34.13 6.82
N ASN A 345 -0.95 -34.44 5.57
CA ASN A 345 -0.18 -33.55 4.72
C ASN A 345 -1.14 -32.57 4.00
N PRO A 346 -0.95 -31.24 4.11
CA PRO A 346 -1.78 -30.25 3.41
C PRO A 346 -1.85 -30.52 1.89
N TRP A 347 -0.71 -30.76 1.24
CA TRP A 347 -0.62 -30.98 -0.21
C TRP A 347 -1.45 -32.14 -0.73
N VAL A 348 -1.59 -33.19 0.09
CA VAL A 348 -2.37 -34.40 -0.18
C VAL A 348 -3.85 -34.13 0.01
N ILE A 349 -4.25 -33.62 1.18
CA ILE A 349 -5.66 -33.34 1.49
C ILE A 349 -6.26 -32.35 0.49
N HIS A 350 -5.51 -31.31 0.13
CA HIS A 350 -5.95 -30.24 -0.75
C HIS A 350 -6.13 -30.68 -2.21
N ARG A 351 -5.61 -31.85 -2.57
CA ARG A 351 -5.79 -32.52 -3.88
C ARG A 351 -6.80 -33.66 -3.85
N SER A 352 -7.40 -33.98 -2.69
CA SER A 352 -8.42 -35.04 -2.61
C SER A 352 -9.64 -34.68 -3.47
N THR A 353 -9.91 -35.50 -4.49
CA THR A 353 -11.02 -35.32 -5.42
C THR A 353 -12.39 -35.57 -4.77
N GLU A 354 -12.43 -36.33 -3.68
CA GLU A 354 -13.63 -36.49 -2.83
C GLU A 354 -14.02 -35.17 -2.15
N MET A 355 -13.00 -34.46 -1.63
CA MET A 355 -13.18 -33.23 -0.84
C MET A 355 -13.38 -32.01 -1.74
N PHE A 356 -12.55 -31.86 -2.78
CA PHE A 356 -12.49 -30.66 -3.62
C PHE A 356 -13.13 -30.82 -5.02
N GLY A 357 -13.48 -32.04 -5.44
CA GLY A 357 -14.07 -32.33 -6.75
C GLY A 357 -13.07 -32.91 -7.75
N ALA A 358 -13.56 -33.36 -8.91
CA ALA A 358 -12.73 -34.02 -9.94
C ALA A 358 -11.59 -33.12 -10.49
N ASP A 359 -11.72 -31.80 -10.36
CA ASP A 359 -10.74 -30.80 -10.77
C ASP A 359 -9.74 -30.42 -9.64
N ALA A 360 -9.64 -31.20 -8.56
CA ALA A 360 -8.76 -30.90 -7.44
C ALA A 360 -7.27 -30.76 -7.82
N ASN A 361 -6.81 -31.46 -8.86
CA ASN A 361 -5.46 -31.31 -9.43
C ASN A 361 -5.34 -30.12 -10.42
N THR A 362 -6.36 -29.25 -10.53
CA THR A 362 -6.35 -28.01 -11.33
C THR A 362 -6.42 -26.78 -10.41
N PHE A 363 -5.64 -25.74 -10.71
CA PHE A 363 -5.78 -24.44 -10.07
C PHE A 363 -7.04 -23.73 -10.59
N ASN A 364 -8.08 -23.63 -9.76
CA ASN A 364 -9.39 -23.11 -10.13
C ASN A 364 -9.95 -22.19 -9.02
N PRO A 365 -9.67 -20.87 -9.08
CA PRO A 365 -10.20 -19.92 -8.10
C PRO A 365 -11.74 -19.85 -8.05
N GLN A 366 -12.42 -20.19 -9.15
CA GLN A 366 -13.88 -20.12 -9.26
C GLN A 366 -14.59 -21.04 -8.26
N ARG A 367 -13.96 -22.15 -7.84
CA ARG A 367 -14.53 -23.08 -6.83
C ARG A 367 -14.91 -22.40 -5.52
N TRP A 368 -14.29 -21.27 -5.19
CA TRP A 368 -14.53 -20.50 -3.97
C TRP A 368 -15.70 -19.50 -4.09
N LEU A 369 -16.27 -19.35 -5.28
CA LEU A 369 -17.47 -18.56 -5.56
C LEU A 369 -18.74 -19.43 -5.64
N GLU A 370 -18.58 -20.77 -5.63
CA GLU A 370 -19.67 -21.75 -5.68
C GLU A 370 -20.28 -22.03 -4.30
N SER A 371 -21.51 -22.54 -4.27
CA SER A 371 -22.22 -22.90 -3.03
C SER A 371 -21.48 -23.95 -2.18
N ARG A 372 -20.69 -24.84 -2.80
CA ARG A 372 -19.87 -25.86 -2.12
C ARG A 372 -18.63 -25.29 -1.41
N ALA A 373 -18.25 -24.03 -1.63
CA ALA A 373 -17.05 -23.41 -1.05
C ALA A 373 -16.96 -23.58 0.48
N LYS A 374 -18.08 -23.43 1.19
CA LYS A 374 -18.17 -23.59 2.65
C LYS A 374 -17.93 -25.04 3.12
N ASP A 375 -18.27 -26.03 2.30
CA ASP A 375 -17.99 -27.43 2.58
C ASP A 375 -16.55 -27.83 2.27
N MET A 376 -15.88 -27.13 1.35
CA MET A 376 -14.45 -27.32 1.08
C MET A 376 -13.56 -26.63 2.12
N GLU A 377 -13.98 -25.49 2.66
CA GLU A 377 -13.18 -24.69 3.60
C GLU A 377 -12.81 -25.43 4.90
N LYS A 378 -13.62 -26.41 5.33
CA LYS A 378 -13.30 -27.27 6.50
C LYS A 378 -12.13 -28.24 6.27
N TYR A 379 -11.69 -28.43 5.02
CA TYR A 379 -10.53 -29.24 4.65
C TYR A 379 -9.26 -28.40 4.41
N MET A 380 -9.36 -27.07 4.49
CA MET A 380 -8.21 -26.16 4.37
C MET A 380 -7.38 -26.20 5.66
N VAL A 381 -6.14 -26.68 5.54
CA VAL A 381 -5.22 -26.98 6.66
C VAL A 381 -3.79 -26.49 6.43
N GLN A 382 -3.59 -25.55 5.50
CA GLN A 382 -2.32 -24.87 5.26
C GLN A 382 -1.78 -24.17 6.52
N PHE A 383 -2.69 -23.72 7.38
CA PHE A 383 -2.39 -23.13 8.69
C PHE A 383 -2.57 -24.12 9.84
N GLY A 384 -2.54 -25.43 9.57
CA GLY A 384 -2.98 -26.46 10.51
C GLY A 384 -4.49 -26.38 10.80
N ALA A 385 -4.93 -26.96 11.92
CA ALA A 385 -6.34 -26.96 12.31
C ALA A 385 -6.54 -26.96 13.84
N GLY A 386 -7.73 -26.55 14.27
CA GLY A 386 -8.15 -26.58 15.68
C GLY A 386 -7.25 -25.76 16.59
N TYR A 387 -7.02 -26.25 17.81
CA TYR A 387 -6.13 -25.60 18.78
C TYR A 387 -4.67 -25.45 18.29
N ASN A 388 -4.24 -26.25 17.30
CA ASN A 388 -2.89 -26.24 16.73
C ASN A 388 -2.69 -25.19 15.63
N SER A 389 -3.71 -24.41 15.27
CA SER A 389 -3.64 -23.47 14.13
C SER A 389 -2.49 -22.45 14.23
N CYS A 390 -2.03 -22.00 13.07
CA CYS A 390 -1.01 -20.97 12.93
C CYS A 390 -1.51 -19.64 13.54
N PRO A 391 -0.74 -19.02 14.46
CA PRO A 391 -1.13 -17.73 15.03
C PRO A 391 -1.00 -16.60 13.99
N GLY A 392 0.04 -16.63 13.13
CA GLY A 392 0.31 -15.62 12.10
C GLY A 392 -0.70 -15.53 10.96
N GLN A 393 -1.69 -16.44 10.88
CA GLN A 393 -2.61 -16.52 9.74
C GLN A 393 -3.40 -15.23 9.45
N ASN A 394 -3.59 -14.35 10.43
CA ASN A 394 -4.29 -13.08 10.24
C ASN A 394 -3.41 -12.06 9.49
N LEU A 395 -2.12 -11.98 9.86
CA LEU A 395 -1.13 -11.13 9.21
C LEU A 395 -0.88 -11.59 7.78
N ALA A 396 -0.52 -12.85 7.61
CA ALA A 396 -0.25 -13.45 6.30
C ALA A 396 -1.43 -13.31 5.30
N ARG A 397 -2.68 -13.48 5.78
CA ARG A 397 -3.87 -13.25 4.95
C ARG A 397 -4.07 -11.78 4.59
N MET A 398 -3.77 -10.85 5.48
CA MET A 398 -3.88 -9.42 5.23
C MET A 398 -2.84 -8.98 4.20
N GLU A 399 -1.56 -9.25 4.48
CA GLU A 399 -0.41 -8.90 3.66
C GLU A 399 -0.57 -9.38 2.22
N VAL A 400 -0.65 -10.69 1.99
CA VAL A 400 -0.65 -11.21 0.61
C VAL A 400 -1.94 -10.81 -0.14
N SER A 401 -3.09 -10.67 0.55
CA SER A 401 -4.31 -10.15 -0.08
C SER A 401 -4.14 -8.71 -0.57
N LYS A 402 -3.51 -7.83 0.22
CA LYS A 402 -3.26 -6.44 -0.16
C LYS A 402 -2.22 -6.34 -1.28
N VAL A 403 -1.14 -7.10 -1.19
CA VAL A 403 -0.10 -7.21 -2.23
C VAL A 403 -0.68 -7.70 -3.56
N THR A 404 -1.45 -8.79 -3.54
CA THR A 404 -2.02 -9.37 -4.77
C THR A 404 -3.09 -8.46 -5.36
N ALA A 405 -3.92 -7.81 -4.53
CA ALA A 405 -4.89 -6.83 -5.02
C ALA A 405 -4.19 -5.64 -5.70
N THR A 406 -3.11 -5.14 -5.12
CA THR A 406 -2.26 -4.06 -5.67
C THR A 406 -1.61 -4.47 -6.99
N LEU A 407 -0.86 -5.59 -7.03
CA LEU A 407 -0.22 -6.07 -8.25
C LEU A 407 -1.21 -6.29 -9.40
N VAL A 408 -2.39 -6.85 -9.10
CA VAL A 408 -3.46 -7.09 -10.09
C VAL A 408 -4.24 -5.82 -10.45
N ARG A 409 -4.19 -4.77 -9.63
CA ARG A 409 -4.78 -3.44 -9.91
C ARG A 409 -3.89 -2.67 -10.89
N ASP A 410 -2.61 -2.50 -10.56
CA ASP A 410 -1.76 -1.47 -11.16
C ASP A 410 -0.80 -1.97 -12.24
N PHE A 411 -0.40 -3.24 -12.24
CA PHE A 411 0.62 -3.76 -13.15
C PHE A 411 0.05 -4.76 -14.18
N ASP A 412 0.45 -4.62 -15.44
CA ASP A 412 0.40 -5.70 -16.41
C ASP A 412 1.74 -6.45 -16.34
N ILE A 413 1.67 -7.75 -16.03
CA ILE A 413 2.81 -8.58 -15.62
C ILE A 413 3.04 -9.61 -16.71
N ARG A 414 4.25 -9.64 -17.30
CA ARG A 414 4.58 -10.54 -18.40
C ARG A 414 5.95 -11.17 -18.18
N GLN A 415 6.06 -12.50 -18.26
CA GLN A 415 7.34 -13.19 -18.18
C GLN A 415 8.29 -12.72 -19.29
N VAL A 416 9.59 -12.60 -18.98
CA VAL A 416 10.65 -12.27 -19.94
C VAL A 416 10.78 -13.38 -21.00
N ASP A 417 10.76 -14.65 -20.56
CA ASP A 417 10.53 -15.81 -21.42
C ASP A 417 9.23 -16.54 -21.00
N PRO A 418 8.16 -16.49 -21.81
CA PRO A 418 6.92 -17.23 -21.57
C PRO A 418 7.04 -18.77 -21.58
N LYS A 419 8.24 -19.33 -21.84
CA LYS A 419 8.54 -20.76 -21.72
C LYS A 419 9.28 -21.12 -20.43
N HIS A 420 9.66 -20.14 -19.63
CA HIS A 420 10.32 -20.38 -18.35
C HIS A 420 9.27 -20.87 -17.35
N GLU A 421 9.19 -22.19 -17.19
CA GLU A 421 8.45 -22.80 -16.09
C GLU A 421 9.25 -22.69 -14.79
N TRP A 422 8.61 -22.21 -13.73
CA TRP A 422 9.26 -22.00 -12.44
C TRP A 422 9.59 -23.31 -11.73
N SER A 423 10.71 -23.34 -10.99
CA SER A 423 11.04 -24.47 -10.12
C SER A 423 11.03 -24.07 -8.64
N PHE A 424 10.63 -25.02 -7.80
CA PHE A 424 10.62 -24.92 -6.34
C PHE A 424 11.21 -26.18 -5.73
N LYS A 425 11.55 -26.11 -4.44
CA LYS A 425 11.84 -27.30 -3.63
C LYS A 425 11.08 -27.24 -2.31
N SER A 426 10.62 -28.41 -1.91
CA SER A 426 9.86 -28.69 -0.71
C SER A 426 10.73 -29.44 0.28
N HIS A 427 11.46 -28.69 1.10
CA HIS A 427 12.19 -29.26 2.23
C HIS A 427 11.24 -29.32 3.42
N PHE A 428 11.34 -28.44 4.43
CA PHE A 428 10.25 -28.27 5.40
C PHE A 428 9.10 -27.41 4.83
N THR A 429 9.45 -26.30 4.18
CA THR A 429 8.56 -25.47 3.38
C THR A 429 8.85 -25.64 1.88
N ALA A 430 7.86 -25.33 1.05
CA ALA A 430 8.03 -25.13 -0.39
C ALA A 430 8.63 -23.74 -0.65
N VAL A 431 9.73 -23.67 -1.40
CA VAL A 431 10.49 -22.44 -1.67
C VAL A 431 10.86 -22.38 -3.15
N PRO A 432 10.63 -21.27 -3.87
CA PRO A 432 11.08 -21.12 -5.26
C PRO A 432 12.61 -21.08 -5.35
N TYR A 433 13.15 -21.70 -6.39
CA TYR A 433 14.60 -21.77 -6.68
C TYR A 433 14.97 -21.15 -8.03
N ASP A 434 14.08 -21.25 -9.02
CA ASP A 434 14.23 -20.65 -10.33
C ASP A 434 12.89 -19.99 -10.68
N TRP A 435 12.78 -18.70 -10.35
CA TRP A 435 11.55 -17.93 -10.55
C TRP A 435 11.65 -17.10 -11.84
N PRO A 436 10.72 -17.27 -12.80
CA PRO A 436 10.71 -16.53 -14.05
C PRO A 436 10.68 -15.03 -13.82
N SER A 437 11.70 -14.32 -14.30
CA SER A 437 11.73 -12.86 -14.26
C SER A 437 10.58 -12.30 -15.10
N CYS A 438 9.93 -11.25 -14.62
CA CYS A 438 8.82 -10.59 -15.32
C CYS A 438 9.18 -9.16 -15.71
N TYR A 439 8.84 -8.74 -16.93
CA TYR A 439 8.65 -7.33 -17.22
C TYR A 439 7.35 -6.85 -16.58
N LEU A 440 7.43 -5.65 -16.00
CA LEU A 440 6.26 -4.88 -15.63
C LEU A 440 5.96 -3.85 -16.71
N ILE A 441 4.68 -3.65 -16.92
CA ILE A 441 4.15 -2.44 -17.53
C ILE A 441 3.19 -1.87 -16.48
N CYS A 442 3.57 -0.77 -15.82
CA CYS A 442 2.62 0.04 -15.06
C CYS A 442 1.41 0.29 -15.98
N ARG A 443 0.23 -0.20 -15.61
CA ARG A 443 -0.96 0.05 -16.41
C ARG A 443 -1.17 1.55 -16.41
N ALA A 444 -1.44 2.09 -17.60
CA ALA A 444 -1.68 3.51 -17.77
C ALA A 444 -3.03 3.92 -17.15
N VAL A 445 -3.11 3.92 -15.81
CA VAL A 445 -4.06 4.70 -15.04
C VAL A 445 -3.93 6.14 -15.55
N PRO A 446 -5.01 6.76 -16.04
CA PRO A 446 -4.92 8.08 -16.64
C PRO A 446 -4.61 9.13 -15.57
N ILE A 447 -3.31 9.42 -15.40
CA ILE A 447 -2.71 10.43 -14.50
C ILE A 447 -3.41 10.48 -13.13
N GLN A 448 -3.02 9.56 -12.24
CA GLN A 448 -3.31 9.59 -10.80
C GLN A 448 -4.79 9.79 -10.41
N ASN A 449 -5.55 8.68 -10.39
CA ASN A 449 -6.64 8.58 -9.40
C ASN A 449 -6.02 8.40 -8.00
N HIS A 450 -5.56 9.50 -7.39
CA HIS A 450 -5.46 9.54 -5.94
C HIS A 450 -6.87 9.40 -5.34
N LYS A 451 -6.95 9.01 -4.06
CA LYS A 451 -8.22 9.05 -3.33
C LYS A 451 -8.69 10.51 -3.32
N MET A 452 -9.84 10.81 -3.95
CA MET A 452 -10.49 12.13 -3.90
C MET A 452 -10.34 12.74 -2.51
N VAL A 453 -9.79 13.95 -2.42
CA VAL A 453 -9.58 14.59 -1.11
C VAL A 453 -10.93 14.70 -0.41
N GLY A 454 -11.01 14.02 0.74
CA GLY A 454 -12.24 13.85 1.50
C GLY A 454 -12.85 15.21 1.85
N LEU A 455 -14.18 15.33 1.76
CA LEU A 455 -14.85 16.59 2.06
C LEU A 455 -14.71 16.97 3.55
N ASP A 456 -14.56 15.97 4.41
CA ASP A 456 -14.13 16.09 5.80
C ASP A 456 -12.71 16.70 5.93
N LEU A 457 -11.72 16.23 5.16
CA LEU A 457 -10.36 16.79 5.15
C LEU A 457 -10.35 18.23 4.60
N VAL A 458 -11.14 18.50 3.56
CA VAL A 458 -11.38 19.85 3.01
C VAL A 458 -11.98 20.77 4.08
N HIS A 459 -12.99 20.31 4.83
CA HIS A 459 -13.57 21.10 5.92
C HIS A 459 -12.62 21.27 7.11
N ALA A 460 -11.83 20.26 7.46
CA ALA A 460 -10.85 20.34 8.54
C ALA A 460 -9.73 21.35 8.25
N SER A 461 -9.14 21.32 7.04
CA SER A 461 -8.16 22.32 6.62
C SER A 461 -8.79 23.72 6.54
N ASN A 462 -10.01 23.84 5.99
CA ASN A 462 -10.70 25.13 5.94
C ASN A 462 -10.96 25.72 7.34
N ALA A 463 -11.31 24.90 8.34
CA ALA A 463 -11.56 25.37 9.71
C ALA A 463 -10.30 25.95 10.40
N GLN A 464 -9.11 25.44 10.03
CA GLN A 464 -7.82 25.92 10.52
C GLN A 464 -7.40 27.27 9.91
N LEU A 465 -8.17 27.87 8.99
CA LEU A 465 -7.87 29.18 8.37
C LEU A 465 -7.71 30.33 9.40
N ARG A 466 -8.17 30.13 10.63
CA ARG A 466 -8.01 31.04 11.78
C ARG A 466 -6.57 31.11 12.31
N GLU A 467 -5.75 30.08 12.04
CA GLU A 467 -4.36 30.00 12.48
C GLU A 467 -3.47 31.03 11.77
N LEU A 468 -3.87 31.49 10.57
CA LEU A 468 -3.26 32.64 9.87
C LEU A 468 -3.51 33.99 10.57
N GLY A 469 -4.29 34.03 11.65
CA GLY A 469 -4.56 35.23 12.43
C GLY A 469 -5.62 36.17 11.83
N PRO A 470 -5.83 37.33 12.47
CA PRO A 470 -6.87 38.28 12.09
C PRO A 470 -6.47 39.16 10.89
N GLY A 471 -7.47 39.65 10.17
CA GLY A 471 -7.29 40.79 9.24
C GLY A 471 -6.88 40.44 7.82
N LEU A 472 -6.85 39.16 7.44
CA LEU A 472 -6.53 38.71 6.07
C LEU A 472 -7.35 39.48 5.01
N VAL A 473 -6.66 40.06 4.03
CA VAL A 473 -7.26 40.82 2.93
C VAL A 473 -7.40 39.92 1.70
N ALA A 474 -8.62 39.81 1.17
CA ALA A 474 -8.92 38.93 0.03
C ALA A 474 -9.84 39.57 -1.03
N LEU A 475 -9.60 39.23 -2.30
CA LEU A 475 -10.35 39.69 -3.47
C LEU A 475 -11.03 38.51 -4.18
N PHE A 476 -12.34 38.60 -4.40
CA PHE A 476 -13.15 37.59 -5.07
C PHE A 476 -13.82 38.17 -6.33
N VAL A 477 -13.25 37.84 -7.49
CA VAL A 477 -13.71 38.33 -8.80
C VAL A 477 -14.75 37.38 -9.41
N GLY A 478 -15.88 37.93 -9.85
CA GLY A 478 -17.04 37.16 -10.36
C GLY A 478 -18.00 36.69 -9.27
N ALA A 479 -17.73 37.00 -8.00
CA ALA A 479 -18.41 36.43 -6.83
C ALA A 479 -19.82 36.96 -6.52
N THR A 480 -20.52 37.55 -7.50
CA THR A 480 -21.94 37.94 -7.38
C THR A 480 -22.93 36.78 -7.62
N SER A 481 -22.45 35.57 -7.91
CA SER A 481 -23.24 34.33 -7.88
C SER A 481 -22.39 33.07 -8.09
N GLY A 482 -22.85 31.92 -7.58
CA GLY A 482 -22.25 30.62 -7.92
C GLY A 482 -20.91 30.38 -7.22
N ILE A 483 -19.91 29.85 -7.93
CA ILE A 483 -18.65 29.39 -7.33
C ILE A 483 -18.01 30.49 -6.47
N GLY A 484 -17.75 31.67 -7.05
CA GLY A 484 -17.11 32.77 -6.33
C GLY A 484 -17.89 33.26 -5.10
N GLU A 485 -19.23 33.24 -5.15
CA GLU A 485 -20.08 33.57 -3.99
C GLU A 485 -19.83 32.57 -2.85
N TYR A 486 -19.86 31.27 -3.14
CA TYR A 486 -19.72 30.24 -2.13
C TYR A 486 -18.28 30.09 -1.62
N THR A 487 -17.26 30.33 -2.46
CA THR A 487 -15.86 30.41 -2.00
C THR A 487 -15.64 31.64 -1.11
N ALA A 488 -16.23 32.80 -1.44
CA ALA A 488 -16.16 33.99 -0.59
C ALA A 488 -16.85 33.77 0.77
N LYS A 489 -18.05 33.18 0.78
CA LYS A 489 -18.75 32.79 2.02
C LYS A 489 -17.95 31.80 2.86
N ALA A 490 -17.34 30.79 2.22
CA ALA A 490 -16.49 29.83 2.90
C ALA A 490 -15.25 30.51 3.51
N PHE A 491 -14.62 31.47 2.81
CA PHE A 491 -13.51 32.26 3.36
C PHE A 491 -13.96 33.07 4.58
N VAL A 492 -15.06 33.83 4.46
CA VAL A 492 -15.61 34.67 5.54
C VAL A 492 -15.98 33.85 6.78
N LYS A 493 -16.64 32.69 6.61
CA LYS A 493 -17.01 31.77 7.70
C LYS A 493 -15.80 31.24 8.49
N ASN A 494 -14.67 31.05 7.81
CA ASN A 494 -13.52 30.37 8.38
C ASN A 494 -12.41 31.32 8.85
N ALA A 495 -12.11 32.42 8.15
CA ALA A 495 -11.06 33.37 8.52
C ALA A 495 -11.41 34.19 9.78
N LEU A 496 -10.39 34.69 10.49
CA LEU A 496 -10.57 35.57 11.64
C LEU A 496 -10.60 37.05 11.16
N SER A 497 -11.69 37.76 11.49
CA SER A 497 -11.89 39.20 11.18
C SER A 497 -11.41 39.65 9.78
N PRO A 498 -11.79 38.98 8.67
CA PRO A 498 -11.22 39.22 7.34
C PRO A 498 -11.72 40.52 6.68
N ARG A 499 -10.93 41.07 5.75
CA ARG A 499 -11.36 42.13 4.82
C ARG A 499 -11.54 41.53 3.42
N VAL A 500 -12.73 41.65 2.86
CA VAL A 500 -13.11 40.95 1.62
C VAL A 500 -13.69 41.92 0.60
N TYR A 501 -13.12 41.92 -0.60
CA TYR A 501 -13.62 42.67 -1.76
C TYR A 501 -14.30 41.73 -2.75
N ILE A 502 -15.58 41.98 -3.04
CA ILE A 502 -16.36 41.26 -4.07
C ILE A 502 -16.43 42.13 -5.32
N VAL A 503 -16.04 41.58 -6.48
CA VAL A 503 -16.11 42.29 -7.77
C VAL A 503 -17.13 41.63 -8.70
N GLY A 504 -18.00 42.44 -9.29
CA GLY A 504 -18.95 41.98 -10.30
C GLY A 504 -19.96 43.05 -10.72
N ARG A 505 -20.98 42.62 -11.48
CA ARG A 505 -21.91 43.52 -12.20
C ARG A 505 -23.23 43.79 -11.46
N SER A 506 -23.62 42.91 -10.54
CA SER A 506 -24.95 42.90 -9.92
C SER A 506 -24.88 43.34 -8.46
N GLU A 507 -25.27 44.58 -8.23
CA GLU A 507 -25.22 45.28 -6.93
C GLU A 507 -26.17 44.65 -5.90
N SER A 508 -27.44 44.44 -6.25
CA SER A 508 -28.42 43.77 -5.40
C SER A 508 -28.08 42.30 -5.07
N ALA A 509 -27.32 41.63 -5.95
CA ALA A 509 -26.78 40.31 -5.63
C ALA A 509 -25.63 40.39 -4.64
N ALA A 510 -24.80 41.43 -4.71
CA ALA A 510 -23.71 41.67 -3.77
C ALA A 510 -24.21 42.13 -2.40
N GLU A 511 -25.24 42.98 -2.33
CA GLU A 511 -25.89 43.40 -1.07
C GLU A 511 -26.39 42.20 -0.25
N ARG A 512 -27.08 41.25 -0.92
CA ARG A 512 -27.49 39.98 -0.32
C ARG A 512 -26.29 39.21 0.25
N ILE A 513 -25.24 39.02 -0.56
CA ILE A 513 -24.05 38.26 -0.17
C ILE A 513 -23.30 38.95 0.98
N ILE A 514 -23.22 40.28 0.98
CA ILE A 514 -22.65 41.08 2.07
C ILE A 514 -23.41 40.83 3.37
N ASN A 515 -24.75 40.79 3.34
CA ASN A 515 -25.55 40.54 4.54
C ASN A 515 -25.41 39.09 5.03
N GLU A 516 -25.51 38.11 4.13
CA GLU A 516 -25.27 36.69 4.45
C GLU A 516 -23.84 36.47 5.02
N CYS A 517 -22.85 37.24 4.58
CA CYS A 517 -21.49 37.21 5.11
C CYS A 517 -21.36 37.85 6.50
N LYS A 518 -22.10 38.92 6.82
CA LYS A 518 -22.15 39.49 8.20
C LYS A 518 -22.72 38.50 9.20
N ASP A 519 -23.72 37.72 8.79
CA ASP A 519 -24.32 36.68 9.62
C ASP A 519 -23.34 35.51 9.86
N LEU A 520 -22.49 35.18 8.87
CA LEU A 520 -21.43 34.18 8.98
C LEU A 520 -20.24 34.64 9.83
N ASN A 521 -19.87 35.93 9.80
CA ASN A 521 -18.76 36.48 10.56
C ASN A 521 -18.95 37.98 10.84
N LYS A 522 -19.27 38.31 12.10
CA LYS A 522 -19.60 39.68 12.55
C LYS A 522 -18.41 40.63 12.57
N ASP A 523 -17.20 40.08 12.70
CA ASP A 523 -15.94 40.84 12.74
C ASP A 523 -15.31 41.00 11.34
N GLY A 524 -15.87 40.31 10.34
CA GLY A 524 -15.47 40.41 8.94
C GLY A 524 -16.09 41.63 8.24
N LYS A 525 -15.32 42.26 7.35
CA LYS A 525 -15.75 43.42 6.55
C LYS A 525 -15.79 43.03 5.07
N VAL A 526 -17.00 42.98 4.50
CA VAL A 526 -17.21 42.68 3.08
C VAL A 526 -17.66 43.93 2.33
N GLU A 527 -16.97 44.25 1.23
CA GLU A 527 -17.17 45.44 0.41
C GLU A 527 -17.38 45.05 -1.05
N PHE A 528 -18.29 45.73 -1.77
CA PHE A 528 -18.58 45.46 -3.18
C PHE A 528 -17.98 46.55 -4.07
N LEU A 529 -17.23 46.12 -5.09
CA LEU A 529 -16.70 46.99 -6.14
C LEU A 529 -17.38 46.61 -7.47
N LYS A 530 -18.35 47.44 -7.87
CA LYS A 530 -19.14 47.29 -9.09
C LYS A 530 -18.24 47.50 -10.32
N ALA A 531 -18.13 46.51 -11.20
CA ALA A 531 -17.33 46.57 -12.42
C ALA A 531 -17.74 45.51 -13.46
N ASP A 532 -17.62 45.81 -14.76
CA ASP A 532 -17.62 44.80 -15.83
C ASP A 532 -16.18 44.46 -16.25
N VAL A 533 -15.64 43.42 -15.61
CA VAL A 533 -14.27 42.91 -15.85
C VAL A 533 -14.09 42.17 -17.18
N SER A 534 -15.03 42.29 -18.11
CA SER A 534 -14.79 42.01 -19.54
C SER A 534 -14.09 43.16 -20.28
N GLU A 535 -13.86 44.29 -19.60
CA GLU A 535 -13.10 45.44 -20.07
C GLU A 535 -11.95 45.72 -19.06
N LEU A 536 -10.71 45.89 -19.52
CA LEU A 536 -9.53 45.95 -18.65
C LEU A 536 -9.37 47.29 -17.94
N GLY A 537 -9.88 48.39 -18.49
CA GLY A 537 -9.92 49.70 -17.80
C GLY A 537 -10.72 49.65 -16.49
N GLU A 538 -11.74 48.81 -16.42
CA GLU A 538 -12.48 48.54 -15.18
C GLU A 538 -11.67 47.69 -14.19
N VAL A 539 -10.85 46.75 -14.68
CA VAL A 539 -9.88 46.03 -13.84
C VAL A 539 -8.85 46.99 -13.24
N ASP A 540 -8.31 47.92 -14.04
CA ASP A 540 -7.37 48.95 -13.58
C ASP A 540 -7.99 49.85 -12.50
N ARG A 541 -9.22 50.35 -12.72
CA ARG A 541 -9.94 51.17 -11.74
C ARG A 541 -10.12 50.42 -10.42
N VAL A 542 -10.61 49.18 -10.47
CA VAL A 542 -10.82 48.35 -9.26
C VAL A 542 -9.50 48.11 -8.53
N CYS A 543 -8.41 47.83 -9.25
CA CYS A 543 -7.09 47.67 -8.61
C CYS A 543 -6.62 48.97 -7.95
N ALA A 544 -6.75 50.11 -8.64
CA ALA A 544 -6.40 51.42 -8.11
C ALA A 544 -7.26 51.85 -6.91
N GLU A 545 -8.50 51.37 -6.79
CA GLU A 545 -9.32 51.55 -5.58
C GLU A 545 -8.88 50.68 -4.40
N ILE A 546 -8.44 49.44 -4.65
CA ILE A 546 -7.92 48.54 -3.60
C ILE A 546 -6.56 49.06 -3.09
N THR A 547 -5.64 49.45 -3.98
CA THR A 547 -4.32 50.00 -3.61
C THR A 547 -4.39 51.34 -2.85
N LYS A 548 -5.54 52.05 -2.90
CA LYS A 548 -5.80 53.22 -2.05
C LYS A 548 -6.31 52.88 -0.65
N LYS A 549 -6.76 51.64 -0.42
CA LYS A 549 -7.43 51.18 0.80
C LYS A 549 -6.58 50.21 1.63
N GLU A 550 -5.74 49.40 0.98
CA GLU A 550 -5.02 48.29 1.59
C GLU A 550 -3.50 48.36 1.33
N SER A 551 -2.70 48.01 2.33
CA SER A 551 -1.22 47.94 2.25
C SER A 551 -0.70 46.62 1.68
N HIS A 552 -1.54 45.58 1.68
CA HIS A 552 -1.21 44.22 1.29
C HIS A 552 -2.48 43.50 0.80
N ILE A 553 -2.32 42.37 0.10
CA ILE A 553 -3.43 41.45 -0.20
C ILE A 553 -2.93 40.02 -0.12
N ASN A 554 -3.63 39.19 0.65
CA ASN A 554 -3.21 37.82 0.91
C ASN A 554 -3.71 36.84 -0.14
N LEU A 555 -4.92 37.05 -0.67
CA LEU A 555 -5.59 36.09 -1.54
C LEU A 555 -6.37 36.78 -2.67
N ILE A 556 -6.15 36.32 -3.91
CA ILE A 556 -6.97 36.70 -5.08
C ILE A 556 -7.62 35.44 -5.67
N VAL A 557 -8.96 35.34 -5.57
CA VAL A 557 -9.76 34.26 -6.19
C VAL A 557 -10.55 34.80 -7.38
N GLN A 558 -10.45 34.12 -8.52
CA GLN A 558 -10.95 34.60 -9.80
C GLN A 558 -11.87 33.57 -10.45
N SER A 559 -13.17 33.89 -10.52
CA SER A 559 -14.24 33.00 -10.99
C SER A 559 -15.04 33.58 -12.16
N GLN A 560 -14.63 34.74 -12.69
CA GLN A 560 -15.32 35.42 -13.77
C GLN A 560 -15.26 34.64 -15.10
N GLY A 561 -16.37 34.63 -15.83
CA GLY A 561 -16.54 33.89 -17.07
C GLY A 561 -18.02 33.88 -17.49
N ASN A 562 -18.26 33.57 -18.76
CA ASN A 562 -19.62 33.44 -19.31
C ASN A 562 -19.74 32.27 -20.30
N MET A 563 -20.97 31.78 -20.47
CA MET A 563 -21.35 30.87 -21.54
C MET A 563 -22.49 31.48 -22.35
N ASN A 564 -22.18 31.80 -23.61
CA ASN A 564 -23.13 32.28 -24.62
C ASN A 564 -22.82 31.59 -25.97
N LEU A 565 -23.66 31.85 -26.99
CA LEU A 565 -23.51 31.26 -28.33
C LEU A 565 -22.94 32.25 -29.38
N ARG A 566 -22.42 33.40 -28.97
CA ARG A 566 -21.91 34.45 -29.87
C ARG A 566 -20.63 33.98 -30.61
N GLY A 567 -20.28 34.72 -31.66
CA GLY A 567 -18.94 34.69 -32.25
C GLY A 567 -17.96 35.48 -31.38
N ARG A 568 -16.96 36.11 -32.01
CA ARG A 568 -16.10 37.09 -31.35
C ARG A 568 -16.93 38.34 -30.98
N ASP A 569 -16.76 38.84 -29.77
CA ASP A 569 -17.52 39.94 -29.15
C ASP A 569 -16.51 40.93 -28.55
N GLU A 570 -16.01 41.87 -29.36
CA GLU A 570 -14.94 42.79 -28.92
C GLU A 570 -15.46 43.92 -28.01
N SER A 571 -14.69 44.25 -26.97
CA SER A 571 -14.84 45.51 -26.24
C SER A 571 -14.31 46.68 -27.07
N TYR A 572 -14.54 47.91 -26.59
CA TYR A 572 -13.96 49.12 -27.19
C TYR A 572 -12.42 49.12 -27.16
N GLU A 573 -11.81 48.23 -26.38
CA GLU A 573 -10.37 48.02 -26.26
C GLU A 573 -9.81 47.10 -27.37
N GLY A 574 -10.66 46.62 -28.29
CA GLY A 574 -10.28 45.80 -29.45
C GLY A 574 -9.93 44.35 -29.12
N ILE A 575 -10.39 43.85 -27.97
CA ILE A 575 -10.17 42.49 -27.47
C ILE A 575 -11.51 41.80 -27.18
N ASP A 576 -11.58 40.49 -27.41
CA ASP A 576 -12.79 39.69 -27.19
C ASP A 576 -13.17 39.62 -25.69
N ARG A 577 -14.42 39.92 -25.36
CA ARG A 577 -14.94 39.92 -23.97
C ARG A 577 -14.84 38.55 -23.31
N LYS A 578 -15.08 37.46 -24.05
CA LYS A 578 -14.97 36.11 -23.47
C LYS A 578 -13.51 35.76 -23.19
N PHE A 579 -12.59 36.08 -24.10
CA PHE A 579 -11.15 35.95 -23.91
C PHE A 579 -10.68 36.78 -22.70
N THR A 580 -11.22 37.99 -22.54
CA THR A 580 -10.89 38.90 -21.44
C THR A 580 -11.35 38.37 -20.09
N LEU A 581 -12.58 37.86 -19.97
CA LEU A 581 -13.06 37.18 -18.77
C LEU A 581 -12.31 35.87 -18.47
N ASN A 582 -12.06 35.07 -19.50
CA ASN A 582 -11.38 33.78 -19.36
C ASN A 582 -9.87 33.93 -19.08
N TYR A 583 -9.19 35.01 -19.48
CA TYR A 583 -7.74 35.14 -19.36
C TYR A 583 -7.24 36.56 -19.03
N TYR A 584 -7.40 37.55 -19.92
CA TYR A 584 -6.67 38.82 -19.77
C TYR A 584 -6.99 39.56 -18.46
N SER A 585 -8.26 39.57 -18.01
CA SER A 585 -8.65 40.17 -16.72
C SER A 585 -7.99 39.47 -15.53
N ARG A 586 -7.81 38.15 -15.59
CA ARG A 586 -7.22 37.33 -14.53
C ARG A 586 -5.75 37.70 -14.33
N MET A 587 -5.00 37.72 -15.43
CA MET A 587 -3.61 38.16 -15.42
C MET A 587 -3.48 39.64 -15.00
N ARG A 588 -4.36 40.53 -15.49
CA ARG A 588 -4.31 41.98 -15.18
C ARG A 588 -4.53 42.26 -13.70
N PHE A 589 -5.50 41.60 -13.05
CA PHE A 589 -5.70 41.68 -11.60
C PHE A 589 -4.45 41.25 -10.82
N ILE A 590 -3.83 40.13 -11.20
CA ILE A 590 -2.63 39.62 -10.52
C ILE A 590 -1.44 40.58 -10.73
N SER A 591 -1.21 41.05 -11.97
CA SER A 591 -0.15 42.00 -12.29
C SER A 591 -0.29 43.33 -11.54
N ASN A 592 -1.49 43.92 -11.53
CA ASN A 592 -1.74 45.23 -10.92
C ASN A 592 -1.64 45.17 -9.37
N LEU A 593 -2.07 44.06 -8.76
CA LEU A 593 -2.06 43.88 -7.31
C LEU A 593 -0.80 43.13 -6.81
N LEU A 594 0.14 42.81 -7.70
CA LEU A 594 1.38 42.11 -7.35
C LEU A 594 2.19 42.79 -6.23
N PRO A 595 2.33 44.13 -6.16
CA PRO A 595 3.02 44.77 -5.03
C PRO A 595 2.36 44.46 -3.68
N LEU A 596 1.03 44.37 -3.64
CA LEU A 596 0.28 44.05 -2.43
C LEU A 596 0.40 42.56 -2.05
N LEU A 597 0.47 41.67 -3.05
CA LEU A 597 0.79 40.24 -2.86
C LEU A 597 2.22 40.05 -2.34
N GLN A 598 3.17 40.86 -2.81
CA GLN A 598 4.56 40.86 -2.33
C GLN A 598 4.63 41.34 -0.87
N THR A 599 3.95 42.43 -0.50
CA THR A 599 3.84 42.84 0.91
C THR A 599 3.33 41.68 1.78
N ALA A 600 2.23 41.02 1.38
CA ALA A 600 1.66 39.89 2.11
C ALA A 600 2.58 38.65 2.21
N ALA A 601 3.52 38.46 1.28
CA ALA A 601 4.52 37.40 1.35
C ALA A 601 5.70 37.75 2.29
N THR A 602 5.84 39.02 2.67
CA THR A 602 6.96 39.56 3.49
C THR A 602 6.55 40.05 4.88
N GLN A 603 5.26 39.97 5.22
CA GLN A 603 4.72 40.33 6.54
C GLN A 603 3.98 39.12 7.12
N PRO A 604 4.11 38.80 8.43
CA PRO A 604 3.38 37.70 9.06
C PRO A 604 1.87 37.77 8.78
N PRO A 605 1.19 36.66 8.42
CA PRO A 605 1.65 35.25 8.44
C PRO A 605 2.37 34.80 7.15
N HIS A 606 2.96 35.71 6.37
CA HIS A 606 3.70 35.46 5.12
C HIS A 606 2.86 34.76 4.03
N PHE A 607 1.54 34.91 4.11
CA PHE A 607 0.56 34.19 3.31
C PHE A 607 0.13 35.02 2.09
N SER A 608 0.56 34.58 0.90
CA SER A 608 0.35 35.26 -0.39
C SER A 608 -0.01 34.24 -1.49
N ARG A 609 -1.24 34.33 -2.03
CA ARG A 609 -1.82 33.31 -2.92
C ARG A 609 -2.76 33.87 -3.99
N THR A 610 -2.85 33.14 -5.11
CA THR A 610 -3.86 33.38 -6.16
C THR A 610 -4.49 32.07 -6.64
N LEU A 611 -5.80 32.11 -6.95
CA LEU A 611 -6.54 30.99 -7.53
C LEU A 611 -7.41 31.47 -8.70
N SER A 612 -7.08 31.02 -9.90
CA SER A 612 -7.91 31.19 -11.09
C SER A 612 -8.77 29.95 -11.33
N ILE A 613 -10.07 30.06 -11.08
CA ILE A 613 -11.05 28.99 -11.28
C ILE A 613 -11.57 29.04 -12.72
N LEU A 614 -11.22 28.03 -13.55
CA LEU A 614 -11.67 27.93 -14.93
C LEU A 614 -11.76 26.45 -15.39
N SER A 615 -10.74 25.90 -16.06
CA SER A 615 -10.81 24.59 -16.72
C SER A 615 -9.46 23.89 -16.90
N ALA A 616 -8.58 23.97 -15.90
CA ALA A 616 -7.33 23.22 -15.84
C ALA A 616 -7.51 21.74 -16.23
N GLY A 617 -6.56 21.17 -16.99
CA GLY A 617 -6.71 19.83 -17.60
C GLY A 617 -7.43 19.83 -18.95
N SER A 618 -8.07 20.93 -19.35
CA SER A 618 -8.72 21.10 -20.67
C SER A 618 -7.84 21.82 -21.71
N GLU A 619 -6.52 21.85 -21.52
CA GLU A 619 -5.59 22.58 -22.41
C GLU A 619 -5.71 22.14 -23.87
N GLY A 620 -5.46 23.07 -24.80
CA GLY A 620 -5.32 22.78 -26.23
C GLY A 620 -4.15 23.53 -26.85
N LYS A 621 -3.79 23.15 -28.08
CA LYS A 621 -2.72 23.85 -28.80
C LYS A 621 -3.08 25.32 -29.01
N LEU A 622 -2.11 26.19 -28.76
CA LEU A 622 -2.18 27.60 -29.10
C LEU A 622 -2.03 27.78 -30.61
N ASP A 623 -2.65 28.84 -31.11
CA ASP A 623 -2.33 29.40 -32.42
C ASP A 623 -1.33 30.54 -32.21
N PHE A 624 -0.11 30.37 -32.72
CA PHE A 624 0.99 31.31 -32.51
C PHE A 624 0.92 32.52 -33.46
N GLU A 625 0.30 32.35 -34.64
CA GLU A 625 0.08 33.43 -35.60
C GLU A 625 -1.13 34.32 -35.22
N ASP A 626 -1.99 33.83 -34.32
CA ASP A 626 -3.21 34.51 -33.87
C ASP A 626 -3.48 34.26 -32.38
N LEU A 627 -2.54 34.65 -31.51
CA LEU A 627 -2.64 34.48 -30.05
C LEU A 627 -3.83 35.24 -29.43
N GLU A 628 -4.40 36.24 -30.10
CA GLU A 628 -5.64 36.91 -29.67
C GLU A 628 -6.92 36.19 -30.14
N LEU A 629 -6.79 35.19 -31.03
CA LEU A 629 -7.88 34.61 -31.80
C LEU A 629 -8.73 35.68 -32.51
N LYS A 630 -8.09 36.66 -33.14
CA LYS A 630 -8.74 37.76 -33.85
C LYS A 630 -9.26 37.33 -35.22
N ASN A 631 -8.49 36.53 -35.95
CA ASN A 631 -8.82 36.06 -37.30
C ASN A 631 -9.42 34.64 -37.28
N THR A 632 -9.07 33.84 -36.27
CA THR A 632 -9.32 32.39 -36.22
C THR A 632 -10.29 31.98 -35.09
N PHE A 633 -11.10 32.93 -34.60
CA PHE A 633 -11.99 32.71 -33.45
C PHE A 633 -12.99 31.57 -33.67
N SER A 634 -13.05 30.64 -32.71
CA SER A 634 -14.22 29.80 -32.52
C SER A 634 -14.43 29.52 -31.03
N ARG A 635 -15.68 29.26 -30.62
CA ARG A 635 -16.03 29.02 -29.21
C ARG A 635 -15.21 27.89 -28.56
N PRO A 636 -14.98 26.71 -29.21
CA PRO A 636 -14.11 25.68 -28.64
C PRO A 636 -12.64 26.11 -28.57
N LYS A 637 -12.11 26.73 -29.64
CA LYS A 637 -10.71 27.18 -29.69
C LYS A 637 -10.42 28.22 -28.62
N CYS A 638 -11.29 29.22 -28.43
CA CYS A 638 -11.17 30.21 -27.35
C CYS A 638 -11.18 29.54 -25.96
N ALA A 639 -12.05 28.57 -25.71
CA ALA A 639 -12.07 27.84 -24.44
C ALA A 639 -10.75 27.10 -24.16
N THR A 640 -10.23 26.33 -25.12
CA THR A 640 -8.98 25.58 -24.91
C THR A 640 -7.74 26.47 -24.90
N HIS A 641 -7.70 27.53 -25.73
CA HIS A 641 -6.58 28.46 -25.86
C HIS A 641 -6.44 29.31 -24.58
N THR A 642 -7.54 29.88 -24.09
CA THR A 642 -7.55 30.57 -22.77
C THR A 642 -7.25 29.64 -21.61
N THR A 643 -7.67 28.37 -21.65
CA THR A 643 -7.26 27.37 -20.64
C THR A 643 -5.74 27.22 -20.60
N THR A 644 -5.11 26.98 -21.75
CA THR A 644 -3.65 26.81 -21.85
C THR A 644 -2.90 28.07 -21.42
N MET A 645 -3.38 29.26 -21.82
CA MET A 645 -2.76 30.52 -21.40
C MET A 645 -2.86 30.77 -19.89
N ASN A 646 -3.94 30.35 -19.21
CA ASN A 646 -4.01 30.37 -17.74
C ASN A 646 -2.99 29.39 -17.12
N SER A 647 -2.91 28.15 -17.61
CA SER A 647 -1.96 27.15 -17.08
C SER A 647 -0.50 27.63 -17.25
N LEU A 648 -0.16 28.25 -18.38
CA LEU A 648 1.15 28.88 -18.60
C LEU A 648 1.36 30.11 -17.71
N MET A 649 0.37 31.01 -17.58
CA MET A 649 0.42 32.18 -16.70
C MET A 649 0.70 31.77 -15.24
N THR A 650 0.10 30.69 -14.76
CA THR A 650 0.33 30.13 -13.43
C THR A 650 1.80 29.69 -13.24
N GLU A 651 2.40 28.99 -14.21
CA GLU A 651 3.84 28.71 -14.20
C GLU A 651 4.71 29.97 -14.25
N GLU A 652 4.39 30.89 -15.17
CA GLU A 652 5.20 32.08 -15.42
C GLU A 652 5.20 33.08 -14.25
N PHE A 653 4.07 33.24 -13.55
CA PHE A 653 4.04 34.00 -12.31
C PHE A 653 4.88 33.33 -11.21
N SER A 654 4.76 32.02 -10.99
CA SER A 654 5.54 31.34 -9.95
C SER A 654 7.05 31.44 -10.19
N LYS A 655 7.50 31.29 -11.44
CA LYS A 655 8.91 31.51 -11.84
C LYS A 655 9.43 32.92 -11.47
N ARG A 656 8.57 33.95 -11.59
CA ARG A 656 8.90 35.35 -11.30
C ARG A 656 8.72 35.73 -9.83
N GLN A 657 7.81 35.06 -9.12
CA GLN A 657 7.32 35.43 -7.79
C GLN A 657 7.29 34.19 -6.87
N PRO A 658 8.45 33.57 -6.58
CA PRO A 658 8.50 32.24 -5.98
C PRO A 658 8.02 32.16 -4.53
N VAL A 659 7.80 33.30 -3.86
CA VAL A 659 7.24 33.39 -2.49
C VAL A 659 5.70 33.39 -2.46
N THR A 660 5.04 33.53 -3.62
CA THR A 660 3.58 33.54 -3.76
C THR A 660 3.12 32.25 -4.45
N THR A 661 1.97 31.69 -4.03
CA THR A 661 1.38 30.53 -4.74
C THR A 661 0.45 30.97 -5.86
N PHE A 662 0.54 30.30 -7.01
CA PHE A 662 -0.36 30.49 -8.14
C PHE A 662 -1.05 29.16 -8.49
N SER A 663 -2.39 29.17 -8.53
CA SER A 663 -3.19 27.98 -8.82
C SER A 663 -4.19 28.25 -9.95
N HIS A 664 -4.36 27.29 -10.86
CA HIS A 664 -5.43 27.26 -11.86
C HIS A 664 -6.23 25.98 -11.65
N SER A 665 -7.55 26.09 -11.46
CA SER A 665 -8.39 24.94 -11.10
C SER A 665 -9.51 24.66 -12.11
N TYR A 666 -10.00 23.41 -12.10
CA TYR A 666 -11.29 23.03 -12.66
C TYR A 666 -12.30 22.80 -11.51
N PRO A 667 -13.51 23.40 -11.54
CA PRO A 667 -14.46 23.36 -10.42
C PRO A 667 -15.53 22.25 -10.51
N SER A 668 -15.38 21.26 -11.40
CA SER A 668 -16.42 20.27 -11.76
C SER A 668 -17.61 20.86 -12.53
N VAL A 669 -18.58 20.00 -12.85
CA VAL A 669 -19.87 20.39 -13.44
C VAL A 669 -20.79 20.87 -12.32
N VAL A 670 -20.98 22.18 -12.24
CA VAL A 670 -21.71 22.84 -11.15
C VAL A 670 -22.83 23.74 -11.66
N ASN A 671 -23.99 23.67 -11.01
CA ASN A 671 -25.19 24.42 -11.40
C ASN A 671 -25.06 25.92 -11.03
N SER A 672 -24.30 26.65 -11.84
CA SER A 672 -23.89 28.04 -11.60
C SER A 672 -24.53 29.05 -12.55
N GLY A 673 -24.33 30.34 -12.29
CA GLY A 673 -24.83 31.43 -13.13
C GLY A 673 -24.24 31.51 -14.55
N LEU A 674 -23.29 30.64 -14.92
CA LEU A 674 -22.54 30.69 -16.18
C LEU A 674 -23.45 30.68 -17.43
N ALA A 675 -24.56 29.95 -17.37
CA ALA A 675 -25.52 29.77 -18.46
C ALA A 675 -26.50 30.95 -18.67
N ARG A 676 -26.42 32.03 -17.87
CA ARG A 676 -27.39 33.14 -17.91
C ARG A 676 -27.47 33.84 -19.28
N GLU A 677 -26.37 33.89 -20.03
CA GLU A 677 -26.28 34.57 -21.33
C GLU A 677 -26.67 33.68 -22.54
N LEU A 678 -27.15 32.45 -22.31
CA LEU A 678 -27.68 31.59 -23.36
C LEU A 678 -29.11 32.02 -23.81
N PRO A 679 -29.50 31.76 -25.08
CA PRO A 679 -30.89 31.90 -25.54
C PRO A 679 -31.89 31.11 -24.69
N GLY A 680 -33.17 31.50 -24.70
CA GLY A 680 -34.20 30.90 -23.84
C GLY A 680 -34.32 29.37 -24.00
N TRP A 681 -34.34 28.87 -25.23
CA TRP A 681 -34.38 27.44 -25.53
C TRP A 681 -33.11 26.71 -25.02
N ALA A 682 -31.94 27.34 -25.15
CA ALA A 682 -30.67 26.76 -24.71
C ALA A 682 -30.52 26.78 -23.17
N ARG A 683 -31.08 27.77 -22.48
CA ARG A 683 -31.24 27.76 -21.01
C ARG A 683 -32.18 26.67 -20.54
N ALA A 684 -33.30 26.45 -21.23
CA ALA A 684 -34.22 25.36 -20.92
C ALA A 684 -33.55 23.99 -21.10
N ALA A 685 -32.87 23.78 -22.24
CA ALA A 685 -32.11 22.55 -22.51
C ALA A 685 -30.99 22.31 -21.49
N ALA A 686 -30.19 23.35 -21.17
CA ALA A 686 -29.13 23.25 -20.16
C ALA A 686 -29.68 22.91 -18.77
N LYS A 687 -30.81 23.51 -18.37
CA LYS A 687 -31.47 23.21 -17.09
C LYS A 687 -32.04 21.78 -17.04
N GLY A 688 -32.63 21.31 -18.14
CA GLY A 688 -33.09 19.91 -18.25
C GLY A 688 -31.94 18.91 -18.15
N LEU A 689 -30.82 19.20 -18.83
CA LEU A 689 -29.62 18.36 -18.81
C LEU A 689 -28.95 18.33 -17.42
N THR A 690 -28.85 19.46 -16.71
CA THR A 690 -28.29 19.46 -15.34
C THR A 690 -29.21 18.81 -14.31
N SER A 691 -30.54 18.86 -14.49
CA SER A 691 -31.47 18.04 -13.69
C SER A 691 -31.28 16.54 -13.94
N LEU A 692 -31.11 16.12 -15.20
CA LEU A 692 -30.88 14.72 -15.57
C LEU A 692 -29.53 14.20 -15.06
N MET A 693 -28.48 15.02 -15.11
CA MET A 693 -27.13 14.67 -14.62
C MET A 693 -26.90 15.05 -13.16
N SER A 694 -27.96 15.27 -12.36
CA SER A 694 -27.84 15.80 -10.98
C SER A 694 -26.99 14.93 -10.03
N VAL A 695 -26.94 13.62 -10.24
CA VAL A 695 -26.07 12.66 -9.51
C VAL A 695 -24.57 12.88 -9.82
N LEU A 696 -24.25 13.57 -10.92
CA LEU A 696 -22.89 13.89 -11.37
C LEU A 696 -22.51 15.37 -11.13
N THR A 697 -23.42 16.19 -10.58
CA THR A 697 -23.13 17.61 -10.31
C THR A 697 -22.73 17.84 -8.86
N VAL A 698 -21.61 18.56 -8.66
CA VAL A 698 -21.13 18.95 -7.32
C VAL A 698 -21.96 20.13 -6.79
N SER A 699 -22.25 20.15 -5.49
CA SER A 699 -23.02 21.25 -4.88
C SER A 699 -22.21 22.55 -4.85
N LEU A 700 -22.88 23.71 -4.85
CA LEU A 700 -22.19 25.00 -4.77
C LEU A 700 -21.45 25.19 -3.44
N GLU A 701 -21.95 24.61 -2.34
CA GLU A 701 -21.29 24.67 -1.03
C GLU A 701 -20.04 23.80 -0.97
N GLU A 702 -20.12 22.54 -1.44
CA GLU A 702 -18.94 21.68 -1.57
C GLU A 702 -17.90 22.30 -2.51
N THR A 703 -18.33 22.86 -3.64
CA THR A 703 -17.43 23.55 -4.58
C THR A 703 -16.79 24.77 -3.91
N GLY A 704 -17.56 25.57 -3.16
CA GLY A 704 -17.05 26.70 -2.39
C GLY A 704 -15.96 26.28 -1.40
N ALA A 705 -16.19 25.20 -0.65
CA ALA A 705 -15.24 24.64 0.30
C ALA A 705 -13.98 24.05 -0.37
N ARG A 706 -14.14 23.30 -1.47
CA ARG A 706 -13.02 22.71 -2.22
C ARG A 706 -12.14 23.78 -2.88
N GLN A 707 -12.74 24.82 -3.46
CA GLN A 707 -11.99 25.93 -4.04
C GLN A 707 -11.34 26.80 -2.97
N LEU A 708 -11.92 26.93 -1.77
CA LEU A 708 -11.24 27.56 -0.63
C LEU A 708 -10.00 26.75 -0.21
N PHE A 709 -10.13 25.42 -0.09
CA PHE A 709 -9.03 24.53 0.26
C PHE A 709 -7.85 24.64 -0.72
N ILE A 710 -8.11 24.65 -2.03
CA ILE A 710 -7.09 24.87 -3.07
C ILE A 710 -6.47 26.28 -2.95
N ALA A 711 -7.25 27.28 -2.51
CA ALA A 711 -6.81 28.65 -2.32
C ALA A 711 -5.98 28.90 -1.04
N THR A 712 -6.05 28.03 -0.02
CA THR A 712 -5.47 28.32 1.32
C THR A 712 -4.60 27.23 1.93
N SER A 713 -4.73 25.97 1.50
CA SER A 713 -4.09 24.84 2.18
C SER A 713 -2.58 24.72 1.91
N GLY A 714 -1.85 24.33 2.95
CA GLY A 714 -0.41 24.15 3.01
C GLY A 714 0.13 23.00 2.16
N VAL A 715 -0.74 22.13 1.62
CA VAL A 715 -0.33 21.12 0.63
C VAL A 715 0.06 21.73 -0.72
N TYR A 716 -0.29 23.00 -0.99
CA TYR A 716 0.09 23.71 -2.20
C TYR A 716 1.07 24.87 -1.89
N PRO A 717 2.27 24.66 -1.32
CA PRO A 717 3.14 25.76 -0.86
C PRO A 717 3.68 26.61 -2.03
N PRO A 718 4.15 27.84 -1.78
CA PRO A 718 4.91 28.62 -2.76
C PRO A 718 6.24 27.91 -3.13
N ALA A 719 6.86 28.28 -4.24
CA ALA A 719 8.07 27.62 -4.76
C ALA A 719 9.30 27.80 -3.85
N LYS A 720 9.31 28.86 -3.04
CA LYS A 720 10.29 29.19 -2.01
C LYS A 720 9.52 29.78 -0.81
N PRO A 721 8.96 28.95 0.09
CA PRO A 721 8.36 29.46 1.32
C PRO A 721 9.43 30.16 2.17
N LEU A 722 9.01 31.07 3.04
CA LEU A 722 9.91 31.64 4.04
C LEU A 722 10.38 30.51 4.96
N LYS A 723 11.69 30.47 5.27
CA LYS A 723 12.23 29.48 6.20
C LYS A 723 11.69 29.72 7.60
N ASP A 724 11.51 28.62 8.32
CA ASP A 724 11.15 28.58 9.74
C ASP A 724 9.77 29.19 10.09
N ASP A 725 8.98 29.57 9.09
CA ASP A 725 7.56 29.92 9.21
C ASP A 725 6.69 28.86 8.51
N THR A 726 5.87 28.13 9.29
CA THR A 726 4.98 27.09 8.78
C THR A 726 3.75 27.65 8.07
N LEU A 727 3.30 28.85 8.42
CA LEU A 727 2.11 29.53 7.89
C LEU A 727 2.39 30.26 6.57
N ALA A 728 3.67 30.56 6.28
CA ALA A 728 4.12 30.98 4.95
C ALA A 728 3.76 29.96 3.85
N SER A 729 3.64 28.68 4.21
CA SER A 729 3.14 27.64 3.31
C SER A 729 1.62 27.63 3.18
N GLY A 730 0.87 28.31 4.03
CA GLY A 730 -0.60 28.25 4.12
C GLY A 730 -1.08 27.51 5.37
N VAL A 731 -2.38 27.23 5.41
CA VAL A 731 -3.01 26.53 6.54
C VAL A 731 -2.48 25.10 6.63
N PRO A 732 -2.07 24.57 7.80
CA PRO A 732 -1.43 23.25 7.89
C PRO A 732 -2.17 22.12 7.17
N ALA A 733 -1.39 21.18 6.63
CA ALA A 733 -1.92 20.03 5.91
C ALA A 733 -2.67 19.08 6.88
N PRO A 734 -3.90 18.64 6.54
CA PRO A 734 -4.58 17.58 7.28
C PRO A 734 -3.73 16.30 7.33
N LYS A 735 -3.69 15.65 8.50
CA LYS A 735 -3.03 14.34 8.64
C LYS A 735 -3.67 13.33 7.69
N GLY A 736 -2.85 12.58 6.95
CA GLY A 736 -3.31 11.60 5.96
C GLY A 736 -3.45 12.15 4.52
N LEU A 737 -2.97 13.36 4.23
CA LEU A 737 -2.86 13.88 2.86
C LEU A 737 -1.38 14.14 2.50
N HIS A 738 -0.98 13.71 1.31
CA HIS A 738 0.37 13.93 0.79
C HIS A 738 0.69 15.44 0.71
N SER A 739 1.90 15.82 1.14
CA SER A 739 2.33 17.22 1.15
C SER A 739 3.85 17.33 0.93
N PRO A 740 4.32 18.18 0.01
CA PRO A 740 3.54 19.05 -0.87
C PRO A 740 2.98 18.32 -2.11
N MET A 741 1.88 18.82 -2.65
CA MET A 741 1.24 18.34 -3.88
C MET A 741 2.11 18.57 -5.12
N LEU A 742 1.86 17.77 -6.17
CA LEU A 742 2.50 17.95 -7.47
C LEU A 742 2.03 19.24 -8.14
N GLY A 743 3.00 20.02 -8.64
CA GLY A 743 2.77 21.25 -9.36
C GLY A 743 2.43 21.07 -10.83
N ALA A 744 2.12 22.20 -11.49
CA ALA A 744 1.84 22.33 -12.92
C ALA A 744 2.93 21.69 -13.80
N ASN A 745 4.18 21.75 -13.35
CA ASN A 745 5.35 21.22 -14.02
C ASN A 745 5.71 19.76 -13.65
N THR A 746 4.85 19.07 -12.90
CA THR A 746 5.03 17.76 -12.24
C THR A 746 6.13 17.69 -11.17
N VAL A 747 6.51 18.82 -10.57
CA VAL A 747 7.43 18.86 -9.40
C VAL A 747 6.62 19.14 -8.14
N ALA A 748 6.82 18.35 -7.08
CA ALA A 748 6.19 18.57 -5.79
C ALA A 748 6.61 19.93 -5.20
N GLY A 749 5.65 20.72 -4.72
CA GLY A 749 5.96 22.02 -4.09
C GLY A 749 6.35 23.16 -5.04
N SER A 750 6.06 23.06 -6.35
CA SER A 750 6.61 24.01 -7.35
C SER A 750 6.10 25.46 -7.29
N GLY A 751 5.15 25.80 -6.41
CA GLY A 751 4.50 27.12 -6.33
C GLY A 751 3.49 27.42 -7.44
N ALA A 752 3.47 26.64 -8.52
CA ALA A 752 2.47 26.67 -9.59
C ALA A 752 1.65 25.37 -9.55
N TYR A 753 0.32 25.44 -9.51
CA TYR A 753 -0.54 24.25 -9.41
C TYR A 753 -1.67 24.25 -10.43
N LEU A 754 -1.88 23.10 -11.08
CA LEU A 754 -3.06 22.81 -11.90
C LEU A 754 -3.88 21.78 -11.15
N VAL A 755 -5.08 22.13 -10.69
CA VAL A 755 -5.80 21.31 -9.70
C VAL A 755 -7.22 20.97 -10.16
N ASN A 756 -7.55 19.68 -10.13
CA ASN A 756 -8.88 19.16 -10.40
C ASN A 756 -9.80 19.37 -9.17
N TRP A 757 -11.12 19.32 -9.35
CA TRP A 757 -12.07 19.68 -8.28
C TRP A 757 -11.97 18.76 -7.05
N ASN A 758 -11.60 17.51 -7.25
CA ASN A 758 -11.38 16.49 -6.24
C ASN A 758 -10.05 16.65 -5.47
N GLY A 759 -9.18 17.57 -5.90
CA GLY A 759 -7.86 17.86 -5.31
C GLY A 759 -6.67 17.30 -6.09
N ASP A 760 -6.89 16.49 -7.12
CA ASP A 760 -5.80 15.86 -7.88
C ASP A 760 -5.02 16.88 -8.72
N ALA A 761 -3.73 16.63 -8.93
CA ALA A 761 -2.94 17.36 -9.92
C ALA A 761 -3.46 17.06 -11.34
N THR A 762 -3.50 18.08 -12.21
CA THR A 762 -4.03 17.94 -13.57
C THR A 762 -3.19 18.72 -14.60
N GLY A 763 -3.77 18.97 -15.78
CA GLY A 763 -3.09 19.56 -16.93
C GLY A 763 -2.64 18.51 -17.94
N LYS A 764 -2.75 18.81 -19.24
CA LYS A 764 -2.28 17.89 -20.30
C LYS A 764 -0.76 17.89 -20.40
N GLN A 765 -0.10 17.14 -19.51
CA GLN A 765 1.34 17.19 -19.29
C GLN A 765 2.19 16.95 -20.55
N LYS A 766 1.74 16.14 -21.51
CA LYS A 766 2.44 15.99 -22.81
C LYS A 766 2.55 17.32 -23.59
N LEU A 767 1.49 18.13 -23.59
CA LEU A 767 1.47 19.45 -24.25
C LEU A 767 2.22 20.50 -23.41
N LEU A 768 2.02 20.49 -22.09
CA LEU A 768 2.69 21.43 -21.19
C LEU A 768 4.20 21.20 -21.13
N LYS A 769 4.67 19.95 -21.23
CA LYS A 769 6.11 19.63 -21.38
C LYS A 769 6.68 20.16 -22.69
N GLU A 770 6.01 19.90 -23.83
CA GLU A 770 6.40 20.47 -25.15
C GLU A 770 6.50 22.01 -25.09
N TYR A 771 5.61 22.66 -24.35
CA TYR A 771 5.57 24.11 -24.21
C TYR A 771 6.61 24.67 -23.22
N ARG A 772 6.95 23.93 -22.17
CA ARG A 772 8.10 24.22 -21.29
C ARG A 772 9.41 24.12 -22.07
N GLU A 773 9.60 23.05 -22.83
CA GLU A 773 10.80 22.82 -23.67
C GLU A 773 10.99 23.90 -24.75
N LYS A 774 9.88 24.39 -25.33
CA LYS A 774 9.88 25.48 -26.33
C LYS A 774 9.80 26.89 -25.73
N ASN A 775 9.86 27.04 -24.41
CA ASN A 775 9.72 28.31 -23.68
C ASN A 775 8.45 29.14 -24.03
N VAL A 776 7.36 28.46 -24.41
CA VAL A 776 6.10 29.10 -24.89
C VAL A 776 5.46 30.00 -23.83
N GLY A 777 5.73 29.74 -22.54
CA GLY A 777 5.29 30.60 -21.44
C GLY A 777 5.81 32.04 -21.58
N ALA A 778 7.07 32.23 -21.98
CA ALA A 778 7.64 33.55 -22.20
C ALA A 778 6.96 34.27 -23.39
N THR A 779 6.75 33.57 -24.52
CA THR A 779 6.07 34.13 -25.69
C THR A 779 4.64 34.59 -25.36
N VAL A 780 3.89 33.78 -24.60
CA VAL A 780 2.53 34.12 -24.13
C VAL A 780 2.54 35.29 -23.14
N TRP A 781 3.56 35.38 -22.28
CA TRP A 781 3.75 36.49 -21.37
C TRP A 781 4.03 37.81 -22.11
N GLU A 782 5.02 37.82 -23.01
CA GLU A 782 5.42 38.98 -23.82
C GLU A 782 4.26 39.50 -24.67
N HIS A 783 3.58 38.60 -25.39
CA HIS A 783 2.34 38.90 -26.12
C HIS A 783 1.33 39.63 -25.23
N THR A 784 1.07 39.08 -24.04
CA THR A 784 0.06 39.63 -23.12
C THR A 784 0.46 40.98 -22.53
N MET A 785 1.76 41.23 -22.31
CA MET A 785 2.23 42.58 -21.95
C MET A 785 2.00 43.58 -23.09
N GLY A 786 2.19 43.17 -24.35
CA GLY A 786 1.85 43.97 -25.52
C GLY A 786 0.35 44.32 -25.60
N ILE A 787 -0.55 43.38 -25.27
CA ILE A 787 -1.99 43.66 -25.12
C ILE A 787 -2.21 44.70 -24.02
N PHE A 788 -1.56 44.52 -22.87
CA PHE A 788 -1.73 45.36 -21.69
C PHE A 788 -1.30 46.81 -21.91
N GLU A 789 -0.22 47.05 -22.65
CA GLU A 789 0.20 48.37 -23.10
C GLU A 789 -0.78 48.98 -24.12
N ARG A 790 -1.22 48.20 -25.10
CA ARG A 790 -2.10 48.66 -26.17
C ARG A 790 -3.45 49.12 -25.59
N VAL A 791 -4.00 48.36 -24.66
CA VAL A 791 -5.26 48.69 -23.98
C VAL A 791 -5.07 49.88 -23.02
N ALA A 792 -3.93 49.98 -22.33
CA ALA A 792 -3.65 51.18 -21.53
C ALA A 792 -3.64 52.46 -22.38
N LYS A 793 -3.04 52.42 -23.58
CA LYS A 793 -3.03 53.54 -24.54
C LYS A 793 -4.44 53.90 -25.04
N ILE A 794 -5.29 52.90 -25.34
CA ILE A 794 -6.70 53.11 -25.72
C ILE A 794 -7.50 53.76 -24.57
N ASN A 795 -7.29 53.30 -23.34
CA ASN A 795 -8.04 53.79 -22.17
C ASN A 795 -7.58 55.19 -21.75
N GLN A 796 -6.29 55.51 -21.89
CA GLN A 796 -5.77 56.89 -21.74
C GLN A 796 -6.34 57.84 -22.81
N ALA A 797 -6.53 57.38 -24.05
CA ALA A 797 -7.11 58.18 -25.13
C ALA A 797 -8.64 58.36 -25.02
N ARG A 798 -9.28 57.78 -24.00
CA ARG A 798 -10.72 57.86 -23.71
C ARG A 798 -11.04 58.66 -22.43
N GLN A 799 -10.03 59.04 -21.65
CA GLN A 799 -10.14 59.86 -20.43
C GLN A 799 -9.93 61.34 -20.73
#